data_AF-A0A960SWW1-F1
#
_entry.id   AF-A0A960SWW1-F1
#
_cell.length_a   1.000
_cell.length_b   1.000
_cell.length_c   1.000
_cell.angle_alpha   90.00
_cell.angle_beta   90.00
_cell.angle_gamma   90.00
#
_symmetry.space_group_name_H-M   'P 1'
#
loop_
_entity.id
_entity.type
_entity.pdbx_description
1 polymer ?
#
loop_
_entity_poly.entity_id
_entity_poly.type
_entity_poly.pdbx_seq_one_letter_code
_entity_poly.pdbx_strand_id
1 'polypeptide(L)'
;MKKSPLPILLGTALAGTFAARAADSFTPAVLVRFDGVLAGTTYTPAVGEIDTTGTFQASGTPTIDAGLASLAGGTTADGFDFNPGALGSLTAQNWVAEVILSFDAFETGQRTMIDVMGDLDFRVNNGATNLEALYWDGSTTNPVLTTPLPAPGALVHYALVWDAAATSLTAYVNGVSIGTSDHAAFATPDTTNVSFGYLGRSGFDGRSIDGTLDAVGFATYTGSFDPAADFQLYTPVIYSYWDTDGATPGAGGTFPDGNWGDANWSAAAAGNQATSTWVDGSNAAFSAGGDATGFFEVDLGGVTRQVGDLLVEEGDLVLDNGNLEILNDGSIATGPGALLSISSGLTASDLTISGDVLLGGATTITGGLTVSSGTLLLDVPLSVAELSGAGTIGFSGNAFAAGGTDDSTFAGVLSGTAVLTKQGAGTLGLTNLANNFSGGLVVSAGTLATGPNAGDGITGYLGSVEGARTITIQPGATVRLTQANVFGGGGKTAATIPSYQIDGGTLRTGRFNIIGDVTLGNGATLDNASTETNPNYGGFQMLGEVTSSGGTTPCQISDDGSSRPVHLLGAGTTIFQVEDLTASGDADLVVSSDLADGSGDYPGVGSLAKTGAGTLSLTGANTYTGTTTVSSGTLAVNGSSLPDTGILVIDGGVVEPTGTETVDTLFFGAAQQAAGTWGATGSSAQHIDDTRFAGTGVIEVTTGAGLDYTTWATANAGGDAAEVDSDGDGVPNGVEFLMGETGSSFTTNPTLVNGTITWPKDPTALASWVVETSTTLQDEIVPGDGGWAPAAGVIDNGGSIEFTPPASGTRLFIRLRVNVAP
;
A
#
# COMPACT_ATOMS: atom_id res chain seq x y z
N MET A 1 -16.42 -12.38 -35.48
CA MET A 1 -17.57 -12.60 -34.58
C MET A 1 -18.07 -11.23 -34.12
N LYS A 2 -19.37 -10.95 -34.24
CA LYS A 2 -19.99 -9.65 -33.92
C LYS A 2 -19.93 -9.37 -32.42
N LYS A 3 -19.50 -8.17 -32.01
CA LYS A 3 -19.80 -7.61 -30.68
C LYS A 3 -20.55 -6.28 -30.85
N SER A 4 -21.60 -6.14 -30.05
CA SER A 4 -22.60 -5.07 -30.06
C SER A 4 -22.01 -3.71 -29.64
N PRO A 5 -22.57 -2.57 -30.12
CA PRO A 5 -22.16 -1.23 -29.72
C PRO A 5 -22.82 -0.83 -28.40
N LEU A 6 -22.08 -0.17 -27.51
CA LEU A 6 -22.59 0.56 -26.34
C LEU A 6 -22.23 2.06 -26.50
N PRO A 7 -23.01 2.97 -25.87
CA PRO A 7 -23.47 4.20 -26.51
C PRO A 7 -22.46 5.35 -26.50
N ILE A 8 -22.37 6.00 -27.65
CA ILE A 8 -21.66 7.26 -27.90
C ILE A 8 -22.38 8.40 -27.17
N LEU A 9 -21.68 9.08 -26.26
CA LEU A 9 -22.01 10.43 -25.85
C LEU A 9 -21.22 11.40 -26.75
N LEU A 10 -21.91 12.05 -27.69
CA LEU A 10 -21.32 12.99 -28.61
C LEU A 10 -20.82 14.26 -27.91
N GLY A 11 -19.57 14.62 -28.23
CA GLY A 11 -19.24 15.95 -28.75
C GLY A 11 -18.74 16.98 -27.74
N THR A 12 -17.48 17.39 -27.90
CA THR A 12 -17.12 18.67 -28.51
C THR A 12 -15.69 18.61 -29.06
N ALA A 13 -15.46 19.29 -30.18
CA ALA A 13 -14.20 19.37 -30.91
C ALA A 13 -13.03 19.86 -30.05
N LEU A 14 -11.89 19.16 -30.12
CA LEU A 14 -10.59 19.73 -29.79
C LEU A 14 -10.15 20.63 -30.96
N ALA A 15 -10.58 21.89 -30.93
CA ALA A 15 -9.60 22.92 -31.23
C ALA A 15 -8.58 22.85 -30.08
N GLY A 16 -7.31 22.64 -30.38
CA GLY A 16 -6.24 22.73 -29.40
C GLY A 16 -6.19 24.14 -28.81
N THR A 17 -7.05 24.42 -27.83
CA THR A 17 -6.85 25.52 -26.91
C THR A 17 -5.70 25.10 -26.03
N PHE A 18 -4.52 25.69 -26.26
CA PHE A 18 -3.47 25.78 -25.26
C PHE A 18 -4.08 26.41 -24.01
N ALA A 19 -4.58 25.57 -23.11
CA ALA A 19 -4.89 26.02 -21.76
C ALA A 19 -3.56 26.25 -21.08
N ALA A 20 -3.23 27.53 -20.83
CA ALA A 20 -2.23 27.87 -19.82
C ALA A 20 -2.54 27.05 -18.56
N ARG A 21 -1.66 26.13 -18.18
CA ARG A 21 -1.76 25.49 -16.86
C ARG A 21 -1.50 26.59 -15.84
N ALA A 22 -2.52 26.89 -15.04
CA ALA A 22 -2.40 27.73 -13.87
C ALA A 22 -1.56 26.99 -12.82
N ALA A 23 -0.25 27.14 -12.87
CA ALA A 23 0.57 27.08 -11.67
C ALA A 23 0.67 28.53 -11.17
N ASP A 24 0.13 28.82 -9.98
CA ASP A 24 0.19 30.15 -9.34
C ASP A 24 1.63 30.62 -9.03
N SER A 25 2.65 29.88 -9.49
CA SER A 25 4.08 30.05 -9.24
C SER A 25 4.91 30.48 -10.45
N PHE A 26 4.33 30.59 -11.66
CA PHE A 26 5.08 30.84 -12.90
C PHE A 26 4.49 32.03 -13.67
N THR A 27 5.31 33.06 -13.96
CA THR A 27 4.84 34.31 -14.58
C THR A 27 5.61 34.61 -15.87
N PRO A 28 5.02 34.36 -17.06
CA PRO A 28 5.58 34.77 -18.33
C PRO A 28 5.76 36.29 -18.42
N ALA A 29 6.99 36.73 -18.70
CA ALA A 29 7.32 38.14 -18.85
C ALA A 29 7.50 38.53 -20.32
N VAL A 30 8.10 37.65 -21.11
CA VAL A 30 8.23 37.73 -22.57
C VAL A 30 7.87 36.37 -23.15
N LEU A 31 6.98 36.33 -24.13
CA LEU A 31 6.63 35.15 -24.93
C LEU A 31 6.29 35.62 -26.33
N VAL A 32 7.22 35.45 -27.27
CA VAL A 32 7.10 35.95 -28.65
C VAL A 32 7.33 34.79 -29.60
N ARG A 33 6.41 34.62 -30.56
CA ARG A 33 6.44 33.63 -31.65
C ARG A 33 6.53 34.28 -33.03
N PHE A 34 6.92 35.55 -33.06
CA PHE A 34 7.09 36.37 -34.26
C PHE A 34 5.83 36.47 -35.16
N ASP A 35 4.64 36.29 -34.59
CA ASP A 35 3.33 36.48 -35.25
C ASP A 35 2.95 37.97 -35.37
N GLY A 36 3.66 38.82 -34.65
CA GLY A 36 3.49 40.27 -34.59
C GLY A 36 4.08 41.02 -35.76
N VAL A 37 4.28 42.33 -35.57
CA VAL A 37 4.78 43.22 -36.63
C VAL A 37 6.07 43.90 -36.17
N LEU A 38 7.14 43.72 -36.96
CA LEU A 38 8.39 44.46 -36.79
C LEU A 38 8.40 45.71 -37.68
N ALA A 39 8.51 46.89 -37.07
CA ALA A 39 8.60 48.17 -37.75
C ALA A 39 9.90 48.90 -37.34
N GLY A 40 10.91 48.85 -38.23
CA GLY A 40 12.26 49.28 -37.85
C GLY A 40 12.83 48.31 -36.82
N THR A 41 13.18 48.81 -35.63
CA THR A 41 13.62 47.97 -34.50
C THR A 41 12.50 47.67 -33.51
N THR A 42 11.33 48.29 -33.63
CA THR A 42 10.24 48.09 -32.67
C THR A 42 9.39 46.90 -33.06
N TYR A 43 9.33 45.90 -32.19
CA TYR A 43 8.44 44.74 -32.34
C TYR A 43 7.12 45.01 -31.61
N THR A 44 6.00 44.82 -32.31
CA THR A 44 4.66 44.92 -31.72
C THR A 44 4.07 43.51 -31.61
N PRO A 45 3.87 42.98 -30.38
CA PRO A 45 3.35 41.63 -30.20
C PRO A 45 1.95 41.41 -30.78
N ALA A 46 1.69 40.23 -31.32
CA ALA A 46 0.38 39.77 -31.76
C ALA A 46 -0.52 39.33 -30.59
N VAL A 47 -1.79 39.02 -30.89
CA VAL A 47 -2.71 38.44 -29.91
C VAL A 47 -2.20 37.06 -29.49
N GLY A 48 -1.93 36.90 -28.19
CA GLY A 48 -1.40 35.64 -27.62
C GLY A 48 0.10 35.69 -27.31
N GLU A 49 0.81 36.70 -27.82
CA GLU A 49 2.18 37.01 -27.42
C GLU A 49 2.19 37.93 -26.19
N ILE A 50 3.26 37.85 -25.41
CA ILE A 50 3.42 38.57 -24.14
C ILE A 50 4.71 39.38 -24.19
N ASP A 51 4.61 40.68 -23.89
CA ASP A 51 5.74 41.50 -23.46
C ASP A 51 5.26 42.40 -22.33
N THR A 52 5.42 41.92 -21.10
CA THR A 52 5.09 42.69 -19.88
C THR A 52 6.12 43.77 -19.57
N THR A 53 7.30 43.70 -20.18
CA THR A 53 8.39 44.67 -19.98
C THR A 53 8.14 45.94 -20.79
N GLY A 54 7.44 45.81 -21.93
CA GLY A 54 7.17 46.87 -22.89
C GLY A 54 8.43 47.35 -23.62
N THR A 55 9.48 46.53 -23.63
CA THR A 55 10.81 46.88 -24.17
C THR A 55 11.36 45.87 -25.16
N PHE A 56 10.58 44.84 -25.52
CA PHE A 56 11.02 43.85 -26.49
C PHE A 56 11.19 44.48 -27.88
N GLN A 57 12.39 44.39 -28.43
CA GLN A 57 12.78 45.07 -29.66
C GLN A 57 13.79 44.22 -30.45
N ALA A 58 13.93 44.53 -31.74
CA ALA A 58 14.99 43.99 -32.57
C ALA A 58 16.28 44.80 -32.40
N SER A 59 17.40 44.08 -32.39
CA SER A 59 18.73 44.63 -32.62
C SER A 59 19.16 44.26 -34.04
N GLY A 60 19.78 45.19 -34.77
CA GLY A 60 20.20 44.96 -36.14
C GLY A 60 19.07 45.14 -37.16
N THR A 61 18.97 44.22 -38.12
CA THR A 61 18.01 44.26 -39.22
C THR A 61 17.39 42.88 -39.50
N PRO A 62 16.81 42.19 -38.50
CA PRO A 62 16.19 40.90 -38.73
C PRO A 62 14.91 41.09 -39.56
N THR A 63 14.53 40.04 -40.28
CA THR A 63 13.27 40.04 -41.05
C THR A 63 12.30 39.06 -40.45
N ILE A 64 11.02 39.42 -40.39
CA ILE A 64 9.95 38.54 -39.94
C ILE A 64 9.10 38.13 -41.13
N ASP A 65 8.92 36.83 -41.33
CA ASP A 65 8.02 36.24 -42.32
C ASP A 65 7.34 35.00 -41.75
N ALA A 66 6.02 34.91 -41.92
CA ALA A 66 5.20 33.76 -41.52
C ALA A 66 5.44 33.19 -40.09
N GLY A 67 5.61 34.06 -39.08
CA GLY A 67 5.82 33.61 -37.69
C GLY A 67 7.27 33.24 -37.37
N LEU A 68 8.22 33.56 -38.26
CA LEU A 68 9.64 33.27 -38.07
C LEU A 68 10.47 34.55 -38.22
N ALA A 69 11.51 34.71 -37.39
CA ALA A 69 12.47 35.80 -37.51
C ALA A 69 13.83 35.29 -38.04
N SER A 70 14.16 35.67 -39.27
CA SER A 70 15.45 35.32 -39.90
C SER A 70 16.54 36.30 -39.50
N LEU A 71 17.69 35.74 -39.10
CA LEU A 71 18.89 36.46 -38.67
C LEU A 71 20.02 36.19 -39.66
N ALA A 72 20.64 37.23 -40.17
CA ALA A 72 21.58 37.13 -41.30
C ALA A 72 23.02 36.69 -40.90
N GLY A 73 23.26 36.33 -39.64
CA GLY A 73 24.59 35.97 -39.13
C GLY A 73 25.65 37.07 -39.27
N GLY A 74 26.91 36.76 -38.91
CA GLY A 74 28.07 37.62 -39.22
C GLY A 74 28.37 38.75 -38.22
N THR A 75 28.84 39.92 -38.72
CA THR A 75 29.48 41.01 -37.93
C THR A 75 28.51 42.01 -37.28
N THR A 76 27.21 41.85 -37.49
CA THR A 76 26.17 42.73 -36.92
C THR A 76 25.56 42.10 -35.66
N ALA A 77 24.97 42.92 -34.79
CA ALA A 77 24.18 42.47 -33.63
C ALA A 77 22.72 42.23 -34.07
N ASP A 78 22.49 41.15 -34.82
CA ASP A 78 21.20 40.82 -35.42
C ASP A 78 20.45 39.83 -34.53
N GLY A 79 19.32 40.24 -33.96
CA GLY A 79 18.57 39.45 -32.97
C GLY A 79 17.52 40.29 -32.25
N PHE A 80 17.12 39.86 -31.05
CA PHE A 80 16.10 40.55 -30.26
C PHE A 80 16.52 40.68 -28.80
N ASP A 81 16.10 41.75 -28.15
CA ASP A 81 16.39 41.98 -26.74
C ASP A 81 15.24 42.67 -26.02
N PHE A 82 15.25 42.57 -24.69
CA PHE A 82 14.40 43.36 -23.83
C PHE A 82 15.14 43.77 -22.54
N ASN A 83 14.62 44.79 -21.86
CA ASN A 83 15.13 45.23 -20.57
C ASN A 83 14.31 44.58 -19.43
N PRO A 84 14.90 43.68 -18.62
CA PRO A 84 14.21 43.01 -17.52
C PRO A 84 14.02 43.89 -16.28
N GLY A 85 14.40 45.19 -16.30
CA GLY A 85 14.35 46.06 -15.13
C GLY A 85 12.96 46.21 -14.50
N ALA A 86 11.88 46.04 -15.27
CA ALA A 86 10.51 46.01 -14.76
C ALA A 86 10.19 44.75 -13.92
N LEU A 87 11.00 43.69 -14.03
CA LEU A 87 10.83 42.40 -13.36
C LEU A 87 11.56 42.31 -12.00
N GLY A 88 12.26 43.37 -11.59
CA GLY A 88 13.09 43.35 -10.38
C GLY A 88 14.48 42.76 -10.59
N SER A 89 15.15 42.36 -9.51
CA SER A 89 16.53 41.87 -9.57
C SER A 89 16.55 40.40 -9.99
N LEU A 90 17.01 40.11 -11.23
CA LEU A 90 17.16 38.74 -11.73
C LEU A 90 18.13 37.89 -10.88
N THR A 91 19.02 38.54 -10.12
CA THR A 91 19.98 37.87 -9.22
C THR A 91 19.34 37.29 -7.97
N ALA A 92 18.14 37.76 -7.59
CA ALA A 92 17.49 37.45 -6.32
C ALA A 92 16.20 36.64 -6.49
N GLN A 93 15.91 36.17 -7.70
CA GLN A 93 14.71 35.43 -8.04
C GLN A 93 15.01 34.35 -9.08
N ASN A 94 14.17 33.34 -9.16
CA ASN A 94 14.33 32.28 -10.14
C ASN A 94 13.77 32.74 -11.48
N TRP A 95 14.42 32.32 -12.57
CA TRP A 95 13.99 32.65 -13.92
C TRP A 95 14.39 31.57 -14.92
N VAL A 96 13.68 31.56 -16.05
CA VAL A 96 14.06 30.78 -17.22
C VAL A 96 14.09 31.68 -18.46
N ALA A 97 15.13 31.51 -19.27
CA ALA A 97 15.26 32.11 -20.59
C ALA A 97 15.25 31.00 -21.63
N GLU A 98 14.43 31.13 -22.67
CA GLU A 98 14.13 30.07 -23.63
C GLU A 98 14.17 30.62 -25.06
N VAL A 99 14.65 29.80 -26.00
CA VAL A 99 14.57 30.10 -27.43
C VAL A 99 14.34 28.81 -28.22
N ILE A 100 13.46 28.88 -29.22
CA ILE A 100 13.37 27.88 -30.28
C ILE A 100 13.99 28.48 -31.53
N LEU A 101 15.03 27.84 -32.04
CA LEU A 101 15.75 28.32 -33.23
C LEU A 101 16.30 27.17 -34.07
N SER A 102 16.61 27.49 -35.32
CA SER A 102 17.43 26.68 -36.21
C SER A 102 18.67 27.44 -36.66
N PHE A 103 19.78 26.73 -36.88
CA PHE A 103 20.98 27.29 -37.48
C PHE A 103 21.00 27.00 -38.98
N ASP A 104 21.20 28.01 -39.81
CA ASP A 104 21.40 27.81 -41.25
C ASP A 104 22.84 27.35 -41.51
N ALA A 105 23.79 27.88 -40.73
CA ALA A 105 25.18 27.44 -40.71
C ALA A 105 25.86 27.65 -39.35
N PHE A 106 26.88 26.84 -39.06
CA PHE A 106 27.79 27.04 -37.92
C PHE A 106 29.06 27.73 -38.37
N GLU A 107 29.09 29.05 -38.25
CA GLU A 107 30.28 29.84 -38.58
C GLU A 107 31.36 29.77 -37.49
N THR A 108 32.63 29.93 -37.86
CA THR A 108 33.72 30.07 -36.89
C THR A 108 33.57 31.35 -36.07
N GLY A 109 33.87 31.28 -34.78
CA GLY A 109 33.60 32.35 -33.81
C GLY A 109 32.47 31.99 -32.85
N GLN A 110 32.35 32.73 -31.75
CA GLN A 110 31.24 32.54 -30.81
C GLN A 110 29.92 33.03 -31.41
N ARG A 111 28.85 32.25 -31.26
CA ARG A 111 27.50 32.62 -31.75
C ARG A 111 26.49 32.45 -30.62
N THR A 112 26.02 33.55 -30.07
CA THR A 112 25.21 33.57 -28.85
C THR A 112 23.73 33.43 -29.18
N MET A 113 23.10 32.44 -28.54
CA MET A 113 21.69 32.13 -28.72
C MET A 113 20.85 32.77 -27.62
N ILE A 114 21.34 32.71 -26.38
CA ILE A 114 20.76 33.35 -25.21
C ILE A 114 21.89 34.07 -24.49
N ASP A 115 21.67 35.35 -24.21
CA ASP A 115 22.50 36.19 -23.36
C ASP A 115 21.64 36.77 -22.25
N VAL A 116 21.99 36.51 -20.99
CA VAL A 116 21.34 37.14 -19.84
C VAL A 116 22.33 38.11 -19.20
N MET A 117 22.08 39.40 -19.44
CA MET A 117 22.81 40.55 -18.89
C MET A 117 24.32 40.60 -19.16
N GLY A 118 24.83 39.87 -20.17
CA GLY A 118 26.23 39.92 -20.62
C GLY A 118 27.18 38.96 -19.92
N ASP A 119 26.68 38.18 -18.96
CA ASP A 119 27.47 37.32 -18.05
C ASP A 119 27.02 35.84 -18.07
N LEU A 120 25.90 35.55 -18.73
CA LEU A 120 25.35 34.21 -18.90
C LEU A 120 25.08 33.97 -20.38
N ASP A 121 25.87 33.08 -20.96
CA ASP A 121 25.79 32.78 -22.38
C ASP A 121 25.38 31.33 -22.58
N PHE A 122 24.38 31.11 -23.45
CA PHE A 122 24.23 29.86 -24.19
C PHE A 122 24.60 30.14 -25.64
N ARG A 123 25.67 29.52 -26.12
CA ARG A 123 26.28 29.87 -27.41
C ARG A 123 26.92 28.68 -28.13
N VAL A 124 27.15 28.81 -29.42
CA VAL A 124 28.13 28.00 -30.15
C VAL A 124 29.53 28.43 -29.71
N ASN A 125 30.39 27.46 -29.42
CA ASN A 125 31.75 27.74 -28.99
C ASN A 125 32.59 28.37 -30.12
N ASN A 126 33.71 28.98 -29.77
CA ASN A 126 34.55 29.71 -30.73
C ASN A 126 35.05 28.85 -31.93
N GLY A 127 35.16 27.54 -31.73
CA GLY A 127 35.58 26.58 -32.75
C GLY A 127 34.47 26.04 -33.65
N ALA A 128 33.20 26.37 -33.39
CA ALA A 128 32.03 25.77 -34.04
C ALA A 128 32.03 24.24 -33.98
N THR A 129 32.39 23.68 -32.82
CA THR A 129 32.47 22.23 -32.58
C THR A 129 31.39 21.73 -31.62
N ASN A 130 30.87 22.59 -30.75
CA ASN A 130 29.88 22.24 -29.75
C ASN A 130 29.10 23.48 -29.31
N LEU A 131 27.94 23.24 -28.72
CA LEU A 131 27.28 24.24 -27.90
C LEU A 131 27.96 24.32 -26.54
N GLU A 132 27.95 25.50 -25.96
CA GLU A 132 28.43 25.77 -24.61
C GLU A 132 27.48 26.69 -23.85
N ALA A 133 27.10 26.30 -22.64
CA ALA A 133 26.45 27.15 -21.67
C ALA A 133 27.44 27.46 -20.54
N LEU A 134 27.55 28.74 -20.18
CA LEU A 134 28.53 29.19 -19.20
C LEU A 134 28.07 30.42 -18.44
N TYR A 135 28.67 30.55 -17.27
CA TYR A 135 28.53 31.67 -16.37
C TYR A 135 29.89 32.36 -16.18
N TRP A 136 29.90 33.68 -16.32
CA TRP A 136 31.06 34.54 -16.16
C TRP A 136 30.93 35.38 -14.88
N ASP A 137 31.84 35.19 -13.92
CA ASP A 137 31.82 35.90 -12.63
C ASP A 137 32.66 37.20 -12.59
N GLY A 138 33.16 37.64 -13.75
CA GLY A 138 34.08 38.78 -13.85
C GLY A 138 35.56 38.43 -13.67
N SER A 139 35.92 37.19 -13.32
CA SER A 139 37.31 36.77 -13.06
C SER A 139 37.70 35.39 -13.61
N THR A 140 36.79 34.42 -13.66
CA THR A 140 37.01 33.07 -14.19
C THR A 140 35.81 32.56 -14.99
N THR A 141 36.06 31.77 -16.06
CA THR A 141 35.03 30.91 -16.64
C THR A 141 34.80 29.72 -15.70
N ASN A 142 33.63 29.65 -15.08
CA ASN A 142 33.18 28.49 -14.30
C ASN A 142 32.72 27.36 -15.26
N PRO A 143 32.54 26.09 -14.81
CA PRO A 143 32.57 24.94 -15.72
C PRO A 143 31.60 25.10 -16.89
N VAL A 144 32.16 24.95 -18.10
CA VAL A 144 31.43 25.10 -19.34
C VAL A 144 30.63 23.81 -19.59
N LEU A 145 29.31 23.93 -19.64
CA LEU A 145 28.43 22.82 -19.97
C LEU A 145 28.40 22.68 -21.48
N THR A 146 28.74 21.50 -22.02
CA THR A 146 28.89 21.31 -23.47
C THR A 146 28.03 20.18 -23.99
N THR A 147 27.43 20.38 -25.17
CA THR A 147 26.71 19.34 -25.92
C THR A 147 27.05 19.47 -27.42
N PRO A 148 26.98 18.38 -28.23
CA PRO A 148 27.21 18.47 -29.67
C PRO A 148 26.30 19.50 -30.37
N LEU A 149 26.75 19.99 -31.54
CA LEU A 149 25.91 20.83 -32.39
C LEU A 149 24.77 20.00 -33.00
N PRO A 150 23.56 20.57 -33.16
CA PRO A 150 22.49 19.93 -33.91
C PRO A 150 22.78 19.96 -35.42
N ALA A 151 21.94 19.29 -36.21
CA ALA A 151 21.99 19.42 -37.67
C ALA A 151 21.56 20.84 -38.10
N PRO A 152 22.22 21.45 -39.11
CA PRO A 152 21.72 22.68 -39.72
C PRO A 152 20.28 22.53 -40.20
N GLY A 153 19.46 23.57 -40.00
CA GLY A 153 18.02 23.58 -40.29
C GLY A 153 17.14 22.88 -39.26
N ALA A 154 17.71 22.19 -38.26
CA ALA A 154 16.91 21.58 -37.19
C ALA A 154 16.37 22.65 -36.25
N LEU A 155 15.06 22.62 -36.00
CA LEU A 155 14.38 23.44 -35.02
C LEU A 155 14.58 22.82 -33.63
N VAL A 156 15.22 23.56 -32.73
CA VAL A 156 15.64 23.04 -31.41
C VAL A 156 15.29 24.04 -30.33
N HIS A 157 14.80 23.55 -29.19
CA HIS A 157 14.54 24.34 -27.99
C HIS A 157 15.79 24.36 -27.10
N TYR A 158 16.16 25.56 -26.67
CA TYR A 158 17.28 25.78 -25.76
C TYR A 158 16.79 26.62 -24.58
N ALA A 159 17.24 26.25 -23.39
CA ALA A 159 16.89 27.01 -22.20
C ALA A 159 18.04 27.12 -21.20
N LEU A 160 18.04 28.25 -20.48
CA LEU A 160 18.83 28.49 -19.28
C LEU A 160 17.88 28.71 -18.11
N VAL A 161 18.07 27.95 -17.04
CA VAL A 161 17.30 28.04 -15.79
C VAL A 161 18.22 28.47 -14.66
N TRP A 162 17.85 29.53 -13.97
CA TRP A 162 18.55 30.02 -12.78
C TRP A 162 17.72 29.77 -11.52
N ASP A 163 18.31 29.06 -10.56
CA ASP A 163 17.78 28.93 -9.21
C ASP A 163 18.57 29.85 -8.26
N ALA A 164 17.90 30.90 -7.78
CA ALA A 164 18.51 31.88 -6.90
C ALA A 164 18.76 31.35 -5.48
N ALA A 165 17.98 30.35 -5.02
CA ALA A 165 18.15 29.75 -3.70
C ALA A 165 19.30 28.75 -3.69
N ALA A 166 19.41 27.93 -4.75
CA ALA A 166 20.51 26.99 -4.95
C ALA A 166 21.77 27.65 -5.54
N THR A 167 21.66 28.90 -6.01
CA THR A 167 22.73 29.64 -6.69
C THR A 167 23.32 28.86 -7.86
N SER A 168 22.46 28.24 -8.66
CA SER A 168 22.87 27.32 -9.73
C SER A 168 22.25 27.70 -11.09
N LEU A 169 22.99 27.38 -12.14
CA LEU A 169 22.55 27.49 -13.53
C LEU A 169 22.42 26.10 -14.13
N THR A 170 21.27 25.80 -14.73
CA THR A 170 21.07 24.56 -15.49
C THR A 170 20.74 24.91 -16.94
N ALA A 171 21.37 24.21 -17.88
CA ALA A 171 21.11 24.38 -19.30
C ALA A 171 20.36 23.17 -19.86
N TYR A 172 19.44 23.40 -20.79
CA TYR A 172 18.61 22.37 -21.41
C TYR A 172 18.64 22.47 -22.93
N VAL A 173 18.59 21.32 -23.59
CA VAL A 173 18.34 21.19 -25.03
C VAL A 173 17.16 20.22 -25.21
N ASN A 174 16.10 20.66 -25.89
CA ASN A 174 14.84 19.92 -26.06
C ASN A 174 14.29 19.36 -24.74
N GLY A 175 14.27 20.18 -23.70
CA GLY A 175 13.82 19.78 -22.36
C GLY A 175 14.77 18.86 -21.58
N VAL A 176 15.85 18.37 -22.19
CA VAL A 176 16.84 17.50 -21.52
C VAL A 176 18.00 18.33 -20.97
N SER A 177 18.33 18.14 -19.69
CA SER A 177 19.44 18.85 -19.05
C SER A 177 20.79 18.42 -19.64
N ILE A 178 21.63 19.39 -20.01
CA ILE A 178 23.02 19.16 -20.42
C ILE A 178 24.01 19.38 -19.26
N GLY A 179 23.48 19.63 -18.05
CA GLY A 179 24.23 19.77 -16.82
C GLY A 179 23.83 20.99 -15.99
N THR A 180 24.33 21.02 -14.77
CA THR A 180 24.13 22.09 -13.79
C THR A 180 25.48 22.58 -13.30
N SER A 181 25.66 23.89 -13.18
CA SER A 181 26.82 24.53 -12.57
C SER A 181 26.42 25.27 -11.30
N ASP A 182 27.08 24.95 -10.19
CA ASP A 182 26.88 25.62 -8.89
C ASP A 182 27.76 26.88 -8.77
N HIS A 183 27.23 27.95 -8.19
CA HIS A 183 27.92 29.23 -8.03
C HIS A 183 27.72 29.84 -6.63
N ALA A 184 28.59 30.75 -6.21
CA ALA A 184 28.52 31.37 -4.86
C ALA A 184 27.64 32.63 -4.79
N ALA A 185 27.46 33.33 -5.91
CA ALA A 185 26.58 34.49 -6.09
C ALA A 185 26.46 34.83 -7.58
N PHE A 186 25.36 35.49 -7.97
CA PHE A 186 25.18 36.07 -9.32
C PHE A 186 26.08 37.31 -9.49
N ALA A 187 26.72 37.45 -10.66
CA ALA A 187 27.71 38.48 -10.94
C ALA A 187 27.04 39.86 -11.01
N THR A 188 27.83 40.93 -10.83
CA THR A 188 27.34 42.27 -11.11
C THR A 188 27.09 42.40 -12.60
N PRO A 189 25.84 42.61 -13.05
CA PRO A 189 25.51 42.57 -14.47
C PRO A 189 26.34 43.54 -15.31
N ASP A 190 27.02 43.04 -16.33
CA ASP A 190 27.82 43.83 -17.27
C ASP A 190 26.95 44.63 -18.27
N THR A 191 25.67 44.27 -18.41
CA THR A 191 24.66 44.99 -19.21
C THR A 191 23.28 44.95 -18.55
N THR A 192 22.28 45.62 -19.15
CA THR A 192 20.91 45.68 -18.62
C THR A 192 19.89 44.90 -19.43
N ASN A 193 20.30 44.02 -20.35
CA ASN A 193 19.38 43.41 -21.32
C ASN A 193 19.43 41.88 -21.26
N VAL A 194 18.34 41.23 -21.66
CA VAL A 194 18.31 39.81 -22.03
C VAL A 194 18.16 39.76 -23.54
N SER A 195 19.04 39.01 -24.20
CA SER A 195 19.20 39.01 -25.65
C SER A 195 19.05 37.59 -26.21
N PHE A 196 18.41 37.49 -27.37
CA PHE A 196 18.17 36.25 -28.10
C PHE A 196 18.74 36.36 -29.51
N GLY A 197 19.49 35.33 -29.93
CA GLY A 197 20.15 35.26 -31.23
C GLY A 197 21.42 36.10 -31.38
N TYR A 198 21.77 36.91 -30.38
CA TYR A 198 23.03 37.67 -30.34
C TYR A 198 23.50 37.96 -28.91
N LEU A 199 24.72 38.50 -28.78
CA LEU A 199 25.27 38.98 -27.51
C LEU A 199 25.00 40.49 -27.33
N GLY A 200 24.20 40.85 -26.33
CA GLY A 200 23.77 42.23 -26.02
C GLY A 200 24.84 43.15 -25.41
N ARG A 201 26.11 42.75 -25.46
CA ARG A 201 27.23 43.43 -24.79
C ARG A 201 28.05 44.29 -25.74
N SER A 202 28.20 45.57 -25.39
CA SER A 202 28.97 46.52 -26.19
C SER A 202 30.43 46.08 -26.39
N GLY A 203 30.94 46.23 -27.62
CA GLY A 203 32.31 45.86 -27.99
C GLY A 203 32.50 44.40 -28.41
N PHE A 204 31.42 43.61 -28.45
CA PHE A 204 31.43 42.21 -28.91
C PHE A 204 30.52 41.97 -30.12
N ASP A 205 30.36 43.01 -30.95
CA ASP A 205 29.63 42.93 -32.22
C ASP A 205 30.19 41.79 -33.09
N GLY A 206 29.30 40.98 -33.66
CA GLY A 206 29.67 39.85 -34.52
C GLY A 206 29.57 38.46 -33.88
N ARG A 207 28.73 38.32 -32.86
CA ARG A 207 28.38 37.03 -32.21
C ARG A 207 26.93 36.63 -32.43
N SER A 208 26.28 37.15 -33.46
CA SER A 208 24.90 36.79 -33.81
C SER A 208 24.87 35.47 -34.54
N ILE A 209 23.84 34.66 -34.31
CA ILE A 209 23.64 33.40 -35.03
C ILE A 209 23.30 33.67 -36.50
N ASP A 210 23.66 32.71 -37.36
CA ASP A 210 23.13 32.60 -38.73
C ASP A 210 22.01 31.55 -38.72
N GLY A 211 20.77 31.99 -38.85
CA GLY A 211 19.63 31.11 -38.64
C GLY A 211 18.30 31.81 -38.41
N THR A 212 17.33 31.05 -37.92
CA THR A 212 15.94 31.51 -37.74
C THR A 212 15.48 31.29 -36.30
N LEU A 213 14.86 32.30 -35.71
CA LEU A 213 14.14 32.19 -34.44
C LEU A 213 12.66 31.90 -34.73
N ASP A 214 12.12 30.87 -34.09
CA ASP A 214 10.70 30.52 -34.12
C ASP A 214 9.97 31.12 -32.92
N ALA A 215 10.57 31.03 -31.72
CA ALA A 215 10.01 31.65 -30.54
C ALA A 215 11.09 32.00 -29.51
N VAL A 216 10.81 33.01 -28.68
CA VAL A 216 11.61 33.40 -27.51
C VAL A 216 10.71 33.54 -26.28
N GLY A 217 11.25 33.16 -25.13
CA GLY A 217 10.53 33.10 -23.87
C GLY A 217 11.39 33.56 -22.70
N PHE A 218 10.78 34.28 -21.77
CA PHE A 218 11.39 34.61 -20.48
C PHE A 218 10.32 34.68 -19.40
N ALA A 219 10.54 33.95 -18.31
CA ALA A 219 9.64 33.96 -17.16
C ALA A 219 10.40 33.98 -15.85
N THR A 220 9.71 34.49 -14.82
CA THR A 220 10.14 34.35 -13.42
C THR A 220 9.25 33.33 -12.73
N TYR A 221 9.80 32.64 -11.73
CA TYR A 221 9.06 31.63 -10.98
C TYR A 221 9.45 31.57 -9.50
N THR A 222 8.61 30.90 -8.72
CA THR A 222 8.86 30.58 -7.30
C THR A 222 8.85 29.09 -7.07
N GLY A 223 9.73 28.56 -6.21
CA GLY A 223 9.83 27.12 -5.93
C GLY A 223 10.85 26.42 -6.83
N SER A 224 10.69 25.12 -7.04
CA SER A 224 11.54 24.30 -7.91
C SER A 224 11.06 24.33 -9.37
N PHE A 225 11.99 24.26 -10.32
CA PHE A 225 11.69 24.14 -11.75
C PHE A 225 11.44 22.67 -12.12
N ASP A 226 10.28 22.40 -12.74
CA ASP A 226 9.93 21.11 -13.32
C ASP A 226 10.08 21.16 -14.86
N PRO A 227 11.14 20.56 -15.45
CA PRO A 227 11.36 20.61 -16.89
C PRO A 227 10.28 19.89 -17.72
N ALA A 228 9.42 19.08 -17.11
CA ALA A 228 8.28 18.46 -17.81
C ALA A 228 7.06 19.40 -17.92
N ALA A 229 7.03 20.50 -17.16
CA ALA A 229 5.84 21.32 -16.99
C ALA A 229 6.07 22.83 -17.17
N ASP A 230 7.27 23.32 -16.86
CA ASP A 230 7.51 24.74 -16.61
C ASP A 230 8.15 25.49 -17.79
N PHE A 231 8.52 24.81 -18.89
CA PHE A 231 8.93 25.50 -20.11
C PHE A 231 7.75 26.23 -20.76
N GLN A 232 7.99 27.46 -21.23
CA GLN A 232 7.01 28.26 -21.97
C GLN A 232 7.01 27.90 -23.46
N LEU A 233 8.16 27.46 -23.96
CA LEU A 233 8.36 27.10 -25.35
C LEU A 233 8.49 25.58 -25.46
N TYR A 234 7.73 24.98 -26.39
CA TYR A 234 7.83 23.57 -26.74
C TYR A 234 8.26 23.46 -28.19
N THR A 235 9.29 22.67 -28.51
CA THR A 235 9.54 22.27 -29.89
C THR A 235 8.30 21.57 -30.44
N PRO A 236 7.77 21.93 -31.62
CA PRO A 236 6.77 21.10 -32.26
C PRO A 236 7.38 19.72 -32.52
N VAL A 237 6.73 18.67 -32.01
CA VAL A 237 7.10 17.30 -32.37
C VAL A 237 6.86 17.15 -33.87
N ILE A 238 7.93 16.97 -34.64
CA ILE A 238 7.82 16.79 -36.09
C ILE A 238 7.49 15.33 -36.34
N TYR A 239 6.31 15.09 -36.91
CA TYR A 239 5.87 13.77 -37.36
C TYR A 239 6.03 13.61 -38.87
N SER A 240 6.30 12.39 -39.29
CA SER A 240 6.01 11.92 -40.64
C SER A 240 4.59 11.36 -40.64
N TYR A 241 3.74 11.87 -41.53
CA TYR A 241 2.31 11.56 -41.55
C TYR A 241 2.00 10.48 -42.60
N TRP A 242 1.19 9.49 -42.22
CA TRP A 242 0.79 8.40 -43.10
C TRP A 242 -0.14 8.89 -44.21
N ASP A 243 0.27 8.67 -45.46
CA ASP A 243 -0.42 9.11 -46.67
C ASP A 243 -0.13 8.11 -47.80
N THR A 244 -1.19 7.54 -48.38
CA THR A 244 -1.10 6.49 -49.40
C THR A 244 -1.34 6.97 -50.82
N ASP A 245 -1.66 8.26 -51.03
CA ASP A 245 -2.01 8.81 -52.34
C ASP A 245 -1.22 10.09 -52.74
N GLY A 246 -0.18 10.42 -51.98
CA GLY A 246 0.99 11.14 -52.47
C GLY A 246 1.00 12.61 -52.11
N ALA A 247 0.56 13.49 -53.02
CA ALA A 247 0.48 14.94 -52.74
C ALA A 247 -0.99 15.41 -52.66
N THR A 248 -1.92 14.45 -52.61
CA THR A 248 -3.35 14.71 -52.55
C THR A 248 -3.71 14.93 -51.09
N PRO A 249 -4.37 16.05 -50.72
CA PRO A 249 -4.69 16.28 -49.31
C PRO A 249 -5.47 15.13 -48.68
N GLY A 250 -5.02 14.64 -47.53
CA GLY A 250 -5.57 13.49 -46.82
C GLY A 250 -4.60 12.31 -46.73
N ALA A 251 -5.09 11.19 -46.21
CA ALA A 251 -4.33 9.95 -46.01
C ALA A 251 -4.43 8.98 -47.21
N GLY A 252 -5.24 9.33 -48.21
CA GLY A 252 -5.69 8.43 -49.27
C GLY A 252 -7.08 7.82 -49.02
N GLY A 253 -7.89 8.43 -48.14
CA GLY A 253 -9.28 8.06 -47.89
C GLY A 253 -9.52 7.35 -46.55
N THR A 254 -10.68 6.69 -46.42
CA THR A 254 -11.16 6.13 -45.15
C THR A 254 -10.42 4.88 -44.67
N PHE A 255 -9.70 4.20 -45.56
CA PHE A 255 -9.02 2.94 -45.28
C PHE A 255 -7.62 2.94 -45.94
N PRO A 256 -6.67 3.74 -45.45
CA PRO A 256 -5.35 3.88 -46.06
C PRO A 256 -4.44 2.69 -45.68
N ASP A 257 -4.77 1.48 -46.13
CA ASP A 257 -3.96 0.27 -45.92
C ASP A 257 -2.61 0.36 -46.67
N GLY A 258 -1.54 -0.24 -46.13
CA GLY A 258 -0.25 -0.28 -46.85
C GLY A 258 0.90 -0.93 -46.10
N ASN A 259 2.11 -0.86 -46.67
CA ASN A 259 3.33 -1.35 -46.01
C ASN A 259 4.14 -0.18 -45.45
N TRP A 260 4.58 -0.28 -44.20
CA TRP A 260 5.33 0.78 -43.50
C TRP A 260 6.58 1.25 -44.27
N GLY A 261 7.25 0.33 -44.96
CA GLY A 261 8.48 0.60 -45.71
C GLY A 261 8.28 1.27 -47.07
N ASP A 262 7.05 1.37 -47.56
CA ASP A 262 6.75 2.01 -48.84
C ASP A 262 6.83 3.55 -48.72
N ALA A 263 6.74 4.24 -49.87
CA ALA A 263 6.75 5.70 -49.91
C ALA A 263 5.39 6.28 -49.51
N ASN A 264 5.00 6.08 -48.25
CA ASN A 264 3.70 6.48 -47.69
C ASN A 264 3.82 7.52 -46.55
N TRP A 265 4.93 8.28 -46.51
CA TRP A 265 5.22 9.23 -45.44
C TRP A 265 5.32 10.66 -45.96
N SER A 266 4.32 11.48 -45.64
CA SER A 266 4.29 12.91 -45.94
C SER A 266 4.93 13.72 -44.81
N ALA A 267 5.70 14.76 -45.17
CA ALA A 267 6.20 15.73 -44.20
C ALA A 267 5.12 16.76 -43.78
N ALA A 268 3.95 16.73 -44.42
CA ALA A 268 2.86 17.67 -44.17
C ALA A 268 1.70 16.98 -43.45
N ALA A 269 1.27 17.56 -42.33
CA ALA A 269 0.11 17.09 -41.56
C ALA A 269 -1.18 17.00 -42.39
N ALA A 270 -1.31 17.80 -43.46
CA ALA A 270 -2.48 17.79 -44.33
C ALA A 270 -2.41 16.78 -45.51
N GLY A 271 -1.30 16.05 -45.68
CA GLY A 271 -1.09 15.12 -46.82
C GLY A 271 -0.93 15.81 -48.18
N ASN A 272 -0.78 17.13 -48.20
CA ASN A 272 -0.73 17.90 -49.45
C ASN A 272 0.68 18.03 -50.06
N GLN A 273 1.62 17.19 -49.63
CA GLN A 273 3.02 17.15 -50.09
C GLN A 273 3.43 15.72 -50.42
N ALA A 274 4.27 15.57 -51.45
CA ALA A 274 4.74 14.27 -51.93
C ALA A 274 5.31 13.40 -50.80
N THR A 275 4.92 12.13 -50.81
CA THR A 275 5.37 11.13 -49.85
C THR A 275 6.80 10.66 -50.10
N SER A 276 7.39 10.10 -49.05
CA SER A 276 8.74 9.54 -49.02
C SER A 276 8.76 8.22 -48.26
N THR A 277 9.88 7.50 -48.29
CA THR A 277 10.08 6.25 -47.53
C THR A 277 10.39 6.55 -46.07
N TRP A 278 10.01 5.64 -45.16
CA TRP A 278 10.29 5.74 -43.73
C TRP A 278 11.78 5.94 -43.41
N VAL A 279 12.05 6.74 -42.38
CA VAL A 279 13.37 6.93 -41.78
C VAL A 279 13.31 6.51 -40.32
N ASP A 280 14.04 5.44 -39.97
CA ASP A 280 14.10 4.92 -38.61
C ASP A 280 14.52 5.98 -37.58
N GLY A 281 13.82 5.99 -36.44
CA GLY A 281 13.98 6.97 -35.36
C GLY A 281 13.16 8.26 -35.53
N SER A 282 12.46 8.43 -36.66
CA SER A 282 11.50 9.52 -36.83
C SER A 282 10.24 9.30 -35.99
N ASN A 283 9.46 10.35 -35.77
CA ASN A 283 8.11 10.22 -35.19
C ASN A 283 7.10 9.91 -36.29
N ALA A 284 6.12 9.05 -36.00
CA ALA A 284 5.07 8.64 -36.93
C ALA A 284 3.71 9.17 -36.48
N ALA A 285 2.93 9.73 -37.41
CA ALA A 285 1.55 10.12 -37.17
C ALA A 285 0.63 9.43 -38.19
N PHE A 286 -0.44 8.81 -37.69
CA PHE A 286 -1.48 8.16 -38.47
C PHE A 286 -2.79 8.93 -38.26
N SER A 287 -3.29 9.68 -39.23
CA SER A 287 -2.84 9.82 -40.61
C SER A 287 -2.79 11.27 -41.04
N ALA A 288 -2.18 11.54 -42.19
CA ALA A 288 -2.24 12.85 -42.80
C ALA A 288 -3.72 13.27 -43.05
N GLY A 289 -4.08 14.50 -42.68
CA GLY A 289 -5.42 15.03 -42.88
C GLY A 289 -6.41 14.64 -41.79
N GLY A 290 -7.60 14.21 -42.21
CA GLY A 290 -8.77 14.00 -41.33
C GLY A 290 -9.79 13.05 -41.96
N ASP A 291 -9.31 12.17 -42.84
CA ASP A 291 -10.09 11.29 -43.67
C ASP A 291 -9.89 9.79 -43.39
N ALA A 292 -8.89 9.35 -42.61
CA ALA A 292 -8.67 7.95 -42.24
C ALA A 292 -9.56 7.48 -41.09
N THR A 293 -10.86 7.73 -41.21
CA THR A 293 -11.85 7.50 -40.14
C THR A 293 -12.28 6.04 -39.98
N GLY A 294 -11.75 5.12 -40.79
CA GLY A 294 -12.10 3.70 -40.80
C GLY A 294 -11.09 2.80 -40.12
N PHE A 295 -11.26 1.49 -40.31
CA PHE A 295 -10.30 0.46 -39.88
C PHE A 295 -9.27 0.22 -40.99
N PHE A 296 -7.99 0.34 -40.69
CA PHE A 296 -6.93 0.10 -41.67
C PHE A 296 -5.71 -0.59 -41.06
N GLU A 297 -4.99 -1.31 -41.91
CA GLU A 297 -3.89 -2.20 -41.55
C GLU A 297 -2.59 -1.74 -42.21
N VAL A 298 -1.51 -1.72 -41.41
CA VAL A 298 -0.18 -1.34 -41.86
C VAL A 298 0.82 -2.45 -41.54
N ASP A 299 1.33 -3.07 -42.60
CA ASP A 299 2.30 -4.16 -42.54
C ASP A 299 3.71 -3.60 -42.26
N LEU A 300 4.33 -4.02 -41.15
CA LEU A 300 5.69 -3.60 -40.78
C LEU A 300 6.76 -4.23 -41.69
N GLY A 301 6.44 -5.29 -42.43
CA GLY A 301 7.25 -5.93 -43.47
C GLY A 301 8.13 -7.07 -42.98
N GLY A 302 7.80 -7.67 -41.84
CA GLY A 302 8.56 -8.73 -41.17
C GLY A 302 9.87 -8.26 -40.53
N VAL A 303 10.03 -6.95 -40.32
CA VAL A 303 11.25 -6.31 -39.78
C VAL A 303 10.95 -5.50 -38.53
N THR A 304 12.01 -5.04 -37.85
CA THR A 304 11.90 -4.03 -36.80
C THR A 304 11.77 -2.64 -37.41
N ARG A 305 10.79 -1.85 -36.96
CA ARG A 305 10.63 -0.43 -37.27
C ARG A 305 10.94 0.39 -36.04
N GLN A 306 11.92 1.27 -36.16
CA GLN A 306 12.33 2.14 -35.06
C GLN A 306 11.58 3.47 -35.15
N VAL A 307 10.90 3.84 -34.09
CA VAL A 307 10.05 5.05 -34.02
C VAL A 307 10.40 5.82 -32.76
N GLY A 308 10.42 7.16 -32.84
CA GLY A 308 10.43 8.03 -31.65
C GLY A 308 9.06 8.00 -30.98
N ASP A 309 8.20 8.93 -31.35
CA ASP A 309 6.79 8.95 -30.97
C ASP A 309 5.88 8.34 -32.04
N LEU A 310 4.81 7.67 -31.60
CA LEU A 310 3.73 7.19 -32.45
C LEU A 310 2.41 7.85 -32.06
N LEU A 311 1.80 8.56 -32.99
CA LEU A 311 0.50 9.20 -32.83
C LEU A 311 -0.51 8.56 -33.79
N VAL A 312 -1.70 8.22 -33.30
CA VAL A 312 -2.86 7.86 -34.12
C VAL A 312 -3.93 8.92 -33.91
N GLU A 313 -4.01 9.90 -34.81
CA GLU A 313 -4.94 11.03 -34.74
C GLU A 313 -6.41 10.60 -34.91
N GLU A 314 -6.66 9.61 -35.76
CA GLU A 314 -8.00 9.13 -36.11
C GLU A 314 -7.98 7.69 -36.62
N GLY A 315 -9.17 7.08 -36.67
CA GLY A 315 -9.37 5.73 -37.19
C GLY A 315 -8.94 4.61 -36.24
N ASP A 316 -9.14 3.38 -36.69
CA ASP A 316 -8.72 2.17 -36.00
C ASP A 316 -7.53 1.56 -36.75
N LEU A 317 -6.32 1.74 -36.24
CA LEU A 317 -5.08 1.27 -36.85
C LEU A 317 -4.69 -0.11 -36.31
N VAL A 318 -4.36 -1.03 -37.21
CA VAL A 318 -3.65 -2.27 -36.89
C VAL A 318 -2.22 -2.23 -37.41
N LEU A 319 -1.25 -2.45 -36.53
CA LEU A 319 0.14 -2.74 -36.92
C LEU A 319 0.39 -4.24 -36.81
N ASP A 320 0.86 -4.85 -37.90
CA ASP A 320 1.06 -6.30 -37.99
C ASP A 320 2.40 -6.68 -38.65
N ASN A 321 2.69 -7.98 -38.66
CA ASN A 321 3.83 -8.58 -39.35
C ASN A 321 5.19 -7.88 -39.14
N GLY A 322 5.72 -7.89 -37.92
CA GLY A 322 7.06 -7.34 -37.62
C GLY A 322 7.29 -7.05 -36.14
N ASN A 323 8.16 -6.08 -35.85
CA ASN A 323 8.36 -5.54 -34.50
C ASN A 323 8.39 -4.01 -34.55
N LEU A 324 7.66 -3.35 -33.64
CA LEU A 324 7.75 -1.92 -33.40
C LEU A 324 8.73 -1.68 -32.25
N GLU A 325 9.76 -0.88 -32.46
CA GLU A 325 10.72 -0.47 -31.43
C GLU A 325 10.56 1.02 -31.14
N ILE A 326 10.10 1.35 -29.93
CA ILE A 326 9.98 2.73 -29.45
C ILE A 326 11.33 3.15 -28.83
N LEU A 327 11.93 4.22 -29.36
CA LEU A 327 13.24 4.72 -28.98
C LEU A 327 13.15 5.93 -28.04
N ASN A 328 14.22 6.17 -27.27
CA ASN A 328 14.43 7.39 -26.48
C ASN A 328 13.25 7.76 -25.57
N ASP A 329 12.65 6.76 -24.92
CA ASP A 329 11.51 6.92 -24.02
C ASP A 329 10.28 7.55 -24.68
N GLY A 330 10.14 7.30 -26.00
CA GLY A 330 9.04 7.78 -26.83
C GLY A 330 7.66 7.30 -26.37
N SER A 331 6.65 7.94 -26.94
CA SER A 331 5.26 7.77 -26.54
C SER A 331 4.40 7.15 -27.63
N ILE A 332 3.34 6.46 -27.20
CA ILE A 332 2.24 6.03 -28.05
C ILE A 332 1.01 6.83 -27.64
N ALA A 333 0.40 7.54 -28.57
CA ALA A 333 -0.80 8.33 -28.32
C ALA A 333 -1.91 8.03 -29.34
N THR A 334 -3.17 8.05 -28.90
CA THR A 334 -4.31 8.01 -29.81
C THR A 334 -5.26 9.19 -29.56
N GLY A 335 -5.84 9.71 -30.64
CA GLY A 335 -6.86 10.73 -30.63
C GLY A 335 -8.19 10.21 -30.10
N PRO A 336 -9.13 11.12 -29.74
CA PRO A 336 -10.41 10.71 -29.19
C PRO A 336 -11.19 9.77 -30.12
N GLY A 337 -11.43 8.54 -29.66
CA GLY A 337 -12.18 7.53 -30.42
C GLY A 337 -11.35 6.72 -31.42
N ALA A 338 -10.04 6.98 -31.52
CA ALA A 338 -9.11 6.17 -32.29
C ALA A 338 -8.56 5.02 -31.44
N LEU A 339 -8.40 3.85 -32.05
CA LEU A 339 -7.81 2.66 -31.45
C LEU A 339 -6.52 2.30 -32.20
N LEU A 340 -5.45 2.06 -31.45
CA LEU A 340 -4.26 1.39 -31.97
C LEU A 340 -4.23 -0.07 -31.52
N SER A 341 -4.11 -1.01 -32.45
CA SER A 341 -3.92 -2.43 -32.17
C SER A 341 -2.57 -2.90 -32.70
N ILE A 342 -1.64 -3.21 -31.81
CA ILE A 342 -0.33 -3.75 -32.16
C ILE A 342 -0.41 -5.27 -32.07
N SER A 343 -0.66 -5.90 -33.21
CA SER A 343 -0.64 -7.36 -33.37
C SER A 343 0.77 -7.91 -33.66
N SER A 344 1.70 -7.02 -33.99
CA SER A 344 3.13 -7.25 -34.13
C SER A 344 3.86 -7.33 -32.78
N GLY A 345 5.18 -7.58 -32.80
CA GLY A 345 6.00 -7.37 -31.60
C GLY A 345 6.10 -5.88 -31.21
N LEU A 346 6.31 -5.59 -29.93
CA LEU A 346 6.61 -4.27 -29.39
C LEU A 346 7.80 -4.34 -28.43
N THR A 347 8.79 -3.46 -28.62
CA THR A 347 9.94 -3.32 -27.72
C THR A 347 10.14 -1.86 -27.32
N ALA A 348 10.37 -1.60 -26.03
CA ALA A 348 10.70 -0.27 -25.53
C ALA A 348 11.60 -0.37 -24.28
N SER A 349 12.40 0.67 -24.02
CA SER A 349 13.06 0.82 -22.72
C SER A 349 12.03 1.32 -21.70
N ASP A 350 11.68 2.60 -21.78
CA ASP A 350 10.50 3.17 -21.13
C ASP A 350 9.41 3.43 -22.18
N LEU A 351 8.15 3.42 -21.75
CA LEU A 351 7.02 3.68 -22.65
C LEU A 351 5.94 4.50 -21.94
N THR A 352 5.52 5.59 -22.60
CA THR A 352 4.33 6.33 -22.21
C THR A 352 3.19 6.06 -23.18
N ILE A 353 2.01 5.72 -22.66
CA ILE A 353 0.79 5.51 -23.44
C ILE A 353 -0.27 6.54 -23.05
N SER A 354 -0.86 7.21 -24.04
CA SER A 354 -1.93 8.19 -23.88
C SER A 354 -3.04 7.94 -24.90
N GLY A 355 -4.07 7.16 -24.54
CA GLY A 355 -5.14 6.79 -25.48
C GLY A 355 -5.50 5.32 -25.40
N ASP A 356 -6.29 4.87 -26.36
CA ASP A 356 -6.78 3.49 -26.43
C ASP A 356 -5.85 2.62 -27.29
N VAL A 357 -5.17 1.67 -26.64
CA VAL A 357 -4.18 0.78 -27.25
C VAL A 357 -4.45 -0.67 -26.87
N LEU A 358 -4.40 -1.58 -27.86
CA LEU A 358 -4.44 -3.02 -27.68
C LEU A 358 -3.07 -3.62 -28.03
N LEU A 359 -2.48 -4.36 -27.09
CA LEU A 359 -1.26 -5.13 -27.33
C LEU A 359 -1.62 -6.61 -27.51
N GLY A 360 -1.53 -7.09 -28.74
CA GLY A 360 -1.84 -8.47 -29.13
C GLY A 360 -0.63 -9.31 -29.54
N GLY A 361 0.51 -8.68 -29.83
CA GLY A 361 1.76 -9.39 -30.12
C GLY A 361 2.78 -9.30 -28.98
N ALA A 362 3.87 -10.07 -29.11
CA ALA A 362 4.88 -10.20 -28.05
C ALA A 362 5.45 -8.83 -27.66
N THR A 363 5.27 -8.43 -26.40
CA THR A 363 5.68 -7.11 -25.90
C THR A 363 6.80 -7.26 -24.87
N THR A 364 7.85 -6.45 -25.00
CA THR A 364 8.94 -6.33 -24.03
C THR A 364 9.17 -4.86 -23.69
N ILE A 365 8.92 -4.48 -22.44
CA ILE A 365 9.25 -3.16 -21.89
C ILE A 365 10.21 -3.40 -20.74
N THR A 366 11.45 -2.95 -20.85
CA THR A 366 12.48 -3.28 -19.85
C THR A 366 12.49 -2.35 -18.65
N GLY A 367 12.00 -1.12 -18.82
CA GLY A 367 11.93 -0.08 -17.80
C GLY A 367 10.50 0.24 -17.38
N GLY A 368 10.17 1.53 -17.30
CA GLY A 368 8.90 2.05 -16.84
C GLY A 368 7.80 2.04 -17.90
N LEU A 369 6.59 1.70 -17.48
CA LEU A 369 5.37 1.90 -18.24
C LEU A 369 4.53 2.98 -17.55
N THR A 370 4.25 4.05 -18.29
CA THR A 370 3.34 5.11 -17.86
C THR A 370 2.08 5.08 -18.72
N VAL A 371 0.93 4.76 -18.14
CA VAL A 371 -0.37 4.90 -18.85
C VAL A 371 -1.02 6.18 -18.37
N SER A 372 -0.82 7.27 -19.10
CA SER A 372 -1.24 8.61 -18.68
C SER A 372 -2.77 8.76 -18.69
N SER A 373 -3.41 8.19 -19.71
CA SER A 373 -4.84 8.33 -20.02
C SER A 373 -5.27 7.25 -21.02
N GLY A 374 -6.58 7.12 -21.25
CA GLY A 374 -7.14 6.08 -22.13
C GLY A 374 -7.05 4.67 -21.56
N THR A 375 -7.15 3.67 -22.42
CA THR A 375 -7.16 2.25 -22.06
C THR A 375 -6.04 1.48 -22.77
N LEU A 376 -5.12 0.91 -22.00
CA LEU A 376 -4.22 -0.14 -22.45
C LEU A 376 -4.85 -1.52 -22.21
N LEU A 377 -5.22 -2.23 -23.26
CA LEU A 377 -5.69 -3.61 -23.19
C LEU A 377 -4.54 -4.58 -23.52
N LEU A 378 -4.25 -5.49 -22.59
CA LEU A 378 -3.20 -6.49 -22.72
C LEU A 378 -3.81 -7.83 -23.11
N ASP A 379 -3.62 -8.22 -24.39
CA ASP A 379 -3.91 -9.56 -24.91
C ASP A 379 -2.69 -10.48 -24.96
N VAL A 380 -1.63 -10.05 -24.27
CA VAL A 380 -0.38 -10.77 -24.05
C VAL A 380 0.07 -10.60 -22.60
N PRO A 381 0.88 -11.52 -22.04
CA PRO A 381 1.51 -11.27 -20.76
C PRO A 381 2.52 -10.12 -20.87
N LEU A 382 2.60 -9.30 -19.82
CA LEU A 382 3.52 -8.18 -19.75
C LEU A 382 4.13 -8.05 -18.36
N SER A 383 5.44 -7.82 -18.32
CA SER A 383 6.19 -7.51 -17.10
C SER A 383 6.93 -6.20 -17.32
N VAL A 384 6.79 -5.25 -16.40
CA VAL A 384 7.46 -3.94 -16.44
C VAL A 384 8.26 -3.71 -15.16
N ALA A 385 9.31 -2.89 -15.24
CA ALA A 385 10.06 -2.51 -14.05
C ALA A 385 9.23 -1.54 -13.21
N GLU A 386 8.82 -0.41 -13.76
CA GLU A 386 8.02 0.58 -13.03
C GLU A 386 6.64 0.76 -13.66
N LEU A 387 5.65 1.10 -12.84
CA LEU A 387 4.29 1.37 -13.30
C LEU A 387 3.80 2.71 -12.74
N SER A 388 3.38 3.61 -13.63
CA SER A 388 2.82 4.90 -13.23
C SER A 388 1.70 5.36 -14.17
N GLY A 389 1.06 6.48 -13.82
CA GLY A 389 0.01 7.10 -14.60
C GLY A 389 -1.41 6.91 -14.05
N ALA A 390 -2.39 7.37 -14.81
CA ALA A 390 -3.80 7.51 -14.40
C ALA A 390 -4.80 6.86 -15.37
N GLY A 391 -4.34 6.26 -16.47
CA GLY A 391 -5.17 5.55 -17.43
C GLY A 391 -5.62 4.16 -16.96
N THR A 392 -6.36 3.45 -17.79
CA THR A 392 -6.84 2.10 -17.49
C THR A 392 -5.91 1.07 -18.09
N ILE A 393 -5.58 0.03 -17.32
CA ILE A 393 -4.95 -1.19 -17.83
C ILE A 393 -5.93 -2.35 -17.66
N GLY A 394 -6.24 -3.03 -18.75
CA GLY A 394 -7.09 -4.21 -18.78
C GLY A 394 -6.30 -5.47 -19.11
N PHE A 395 -6.48 -6.52 -18.31
CA PHE A 395 -5.90 -7.83 -18.55
C PHE A 395 -6.96 -8.76 -19.16
N SER A 396 -6.78 -9.22 -20.40
CA SER A 396 -7.72 -10.16 -21.05
C SER A 396 -7.54 -11.63 -20.61
N GLY A 397 -7.10 -11.86 -19.38
CA GLY A 397 -6.74 -13.18 -18.83
C GLY A 397 -5.24 -13.48 -18.88
N ASN A 398 -4.42 -12.55 -19.39
CA ASN A 398 -2.97 -12.64 -19.42
C ASN A 398 -2.32 -12.05 -18.16
N ALA A 399 -1.29 -12.71 -17.63
CA ALA A 399 -0.60 -12.27 -16.42
C ALA A 399 0.08 -10.90 -16.62
N PHE A 400 0.00 -10.06 -15.61
CA PHE A 400 0.68 -8.76 -15.59
C PHE A 400 1.55 -8.64 -14.35
N ALA A 401 2.80 -8.18 -14.53
CA ALA A 401 3.74 -7.95 -13.45
C ALA A 401 4.32 -6.53 -13.49
N ALA A 402 4.44 -5.90 -12.33
CA ALA A 402 4.98 -4.56 -12.20
C ALA A 402 5.74 -4.40 -10.87
N GLY A 403 6.75 -3.52 -10.86
CA GLY A 403 7.49 -3.12 -9.67
C GLY A 403 8.99 -3.41 -9.79
N GLY A 404 9.81 -2.39 -9.54
CA GLY A 404 11.24 -2.43 -9.74
C GLY A 404 11.96 -2.14 -8.44
N THR A 405 13.11 -1.49 -8.51
CA THR A 405 13.88 -1.14 -7.30
C THR A 405 13.37 0.12 -6.64
N ASP A 406 12.70 0.99 -7.38
CA ASP A 406 12.28 2.31 -6.92
C ASP A 406 10.81 2.30 -6.50
N ASP A 407 10.43 3.30 -5.72
CA ASP A 407 9.03 3.49 -5.33
C ASP A 407 8.26 4.14 -6.49
N SER A 408 7.13 3.54 -6.87
CA SER A 408 6.22 4.06 -7.89
C SER A 408 4.77 4.07 -7.42
N THR A 409 3.93 4.85 -8.10
CA THR A 409 2.50 4.95 -7.80
C THR A 409 1.70 4.93 -9.09
N PHE A 410 0.70 4.04 -9.13
CA PHE A 410 -0.31 3.98 -10.17
C PHE A 410 -1.64 4.52 -9.64
N ALA A 411 -2.11 5.60 -10.25
CA ALA A 411 -3.39 6.25 -9.95
C ALA A 411 -4.50 5.83 -10.92
N GLY A 412 -4.17 5.00 -11.90
CA GLY A 412 -5.08 4.48 -12.90
C GLY A 412 -5.91 3.28 -12.42
N VAL A 413 -6.71 2.73 -13.33
CA VAL A 413 -7.58 1.59 -13.05
C VAL A 413 -6.95 0.30 -13.59
N LEU A 414 -6.78 -0.70 -12.73
CA LEU A 414 -6.44 -2.07 -13.09
C LEU A 414 -7.70 -2.92 -13.16
N SER A 415 -7.89 -3.63 -14.27
CA SER A 415 -9.10 -4.39 -14.57
C SER A 415 -8.83 -5.74 -15.23
N GLY A 416 -9.77 -6.68 -15.09
CA GLY A 416 -9.67 -8.02 -15.72
C GLY A 416 -9.48 -9.16 -14.73
N THR A 417 -9.34 -10.39 -15.23
CA THR A 417 -9.41 -11.62 -14.41
C THR A 417 -8.06 -12.31 -14.20
N ALA A 418 -6.98 -11.73 -14.71
CA ALA A 418 -5.65 -12.33 -14.63
C ALA A 418 -4.98 -12.11 -13.27
N VAL A 419 -3.91 -12.86 -13.03
CA VAL A 419 -3.05 -12.65 -11.84
C VAL A 419 -2.23 -11.38 -12.02
N LEU A 420 -2.26 -10.53 -11.00
CA LEU A 420 -1.39 -9.37 -10.85
C LEU A 420 -0.19 -9.74 -9.96
N THR A 421 1.02 -9.47 -10.42
CA THR A 421 2.25 -9.70 -9.63
C THR A 421 2.96 -8.38 -9.34
N LYS A 422 3.15 -8.06 -8.07
CA LYS A 422 4.13 -7.05 -7.63
C LYS A 422 5.50 -7.70 -7.49
N GLN A 423 6.49 -7.22 -8.23
CA GLN A 423 7.89 -7.66 -8.19
C GLN A 423 8.83 -6.51 -7.80
N GLY A 424 10.13 -6.78 -7.70
CA GLY A 424 11.14 -5.75 -7.39
C GLY A 424 11.12 -5.26 -5.93
N ALA A 425 12.21 -4.65 -5.49
CA ALA A 425 12.42 -4.26 -4.09
C ALA A 425 11.63 -3.01 -3.63
N GLY A 426 11.24 -2.13 -4.57
CA GLY A 426 10.55 -0.88 -4.28
C GLY A 426 9.09 -1.05 -3.85
N THR A 427 8.44 0.06 -3.56
CA THR A 427 7.01 0.14 -3.23
C THR A 427 6.18 0.45 -4.47
N LEU A 428 5.18 -0.37 -4.79
CA LEU A 428 4.14 0.00 -5.75
C LEU A 428 2.90 0.46 -4.98
N GLY A 429 2.53 1.72 -5.13
CA GLY A 429 1.30 2.30 -4.59
C GLY A 429 0.14 2.18 -5.58
N LEU A 430 -0.95 1.50 -5.20
CA LEU A 430 -2.20 1.50 -5.95
C LEU A 430 -3.19 2.46 -5.30
N THR A 431 -3.49 3.58 -5.96
CA THR A 431 -4.23 4.70 -5.33
C THR A 431 -5.63 4.91 -5.89
N ASN A 432 -6.03 4.15 -6.90
CA ASN A 432 -7.38 4.20 -7.44
C ASN A 432 -8.30 3.19 -6.76
N LEU A 433 -9.44 3.67 -6.26
CA LEU A 433 -10.46 2.83 -5.65
C LEU A 433 -11.25 2.03 -6.69
N ALA A 434 -11.33 2.50 -7.93
CA ALA A 434 -12.10 1.86 -9.00
C ALA A 434 -11.41 0.63 -9.61
N ASN A 435 -10.25 0.21 -9.07
CA ASN A 435 -9.63 -1.06 -9.42
C ASN A 435 -10.65 -2.20 -9.26
N ASN A 436 -10.84 -2.97 -10.32
CA ASN A 436 -11.85 -4.03 -10.37
C ASN A 436 -11.30 -5.36 -10.88
N PHE A 437 -9.98 -5.49 -11.00
CA PHE A 437 -9.36 -6.77 -11.29
C PHE A 437 -9.77 -7.84 -10.26
N SER A 438 -10.04 -9.06 -10.72
CA SER A 438 -10.63 -10.11 -9.89
C SER A 438 -9.75 -11.36 -9.78
N GLY A 439 -8.72 -11.49 -10.62
CA GLY A 439 -7.73 -12.55 -10.50
C GLY A 439 -6.84 -12.41 -9.26
N GLY A 440 -6.05 -13.45 -8.98
CA GLY A 440 -5.13 -13.50 -7.83
C GLY A 440 -4.13 -12.34 -7.78
N LEU A 441 -3.57 -12.11 -6.59
CA LEU A 441 -2.55 -11.09 -6.36
C LEU A 441 -1.32 -11.75 -5.73
N VAL A 442 -0.14 -11.56 -6.33
CA VAL A 442 1.12 -12.08 -5.81
C VAL A 442 2.05 -10.92 -5.52
N VAL A 443 2.64 -10.85 -4.32
CA VAL A 443 3.74 -9.94 -4.01
C VAL A 443 4.99 -10.77 -3.81
N SER A 444 5.87 -10.74 -4.82
CA SER A 444 7.08 -11.56 -4.85
C SER A 444 8.29 -10.88 -4.22
N ALA A 445 8.30 -9.55 -4.19
CA ALA A 445 9.33 -8.74 -3.55
C ALA A 445 8.83 -7.32 -3.23
N GLY A 446 9.55 -6.63 -2.35
CA GLY A 446 9.28 -5.24 -1.99
C GLY A 446 7.93 -5.04 -1.31
N THR A 447 7.33 -3.86 -1.52
CA THR A 447 6.04 -3.52 -0.90
C THR A 447 4.96 -3.26 -1.94
N LEU A 448 3.77 -3.82 -1.75
CA LEU A 448 2.54 -3.34 -2.39
C LEU A 448 1.74 -2.53 -1.37
N ALA A 449 1.46 -1.26 -1.66
CA ALA A 449 0.75 -0.37 -0.76
C ALA A 449 -0.57 0.13 -1.36
N THR A 450 -1.60 0.24 -0.53
CA THR A 450 -2.85 0.92 -0.91
C THR A 450 -2.72 2.44 -0.78
N GLY A 451 -3.50 3.19 -1.57
CA GLY A 451 -3.54 4.65 -1.51
C GLY A 451 -4.23 5.24 -0.28
N PRO A 452 -4.32 6.58 -0.17
CA PRO A 452 -4.69 7.28 1.06
C PRO A 452 -6.19 7.45 1.35
N ASN A 453 -7.11 7.00 0.47
CA ASN A 453 -8.56 7.16 0.66
C ASN A 453 -9.22 5.84 1.16
N ALA A 454 -10.49 5.82 1.55
CA ALA A 454 -11.16 4.59 2.05
C ALA A 454 -11.92 3.84 0.93
N GLY A 455 -11.99 2.50 1.01
CA GLY A 455 -12.71 1.64 0.05
C GLY A 455 -14.23 1.87 0.01
N ASP A 456 -14.86 1.69 -1.16
CA ASP A 456 -16.32 1.88 -1.35
C ASP A 456 -17.16 0.60 -1.15
N GLY A 457 -16.51 -0.56 -0.99
CA GLY A 457 -17.12 -1.85 -0.65
C GLY A 457 -17.59 -2.71 -1.82
N ILE A 458 -17.44 -2.24 -3.06
CA ILE A 458 -17.66 -3.00 -4.30
C ILE A 458 -16.36 -3.11 -5.09
N THR A 459 -15.65 -1.99 -5.20
CA THR A 459 -14.30 -1.87 -5.73
C THR A 459 -13.32 -1.60 -4.58
N GLY A 460 -12.04 -1.81 -4.81
CA GLY A 460 -11.04 -1.64 -3.78
C GLY A 460 -9.66 -1.44 -4.38
N TYR A 461 -8.74 -0.85 -3.63
CA TYR A 461 -7.36 -0.60 -4.10
C TYR A 461 -6.69 -1.84 -4.70
N LEU A 462 -7.01 -3.00 -4.12
CA LEU A 462 -6.47 -4.30 -4.52
C LEU A 462 -7.49 -5.12 -5.33
N GLY A 463 -8.39 -4.45 -6.05
CA GLY A 463 -9.34 -5.06 -6.99
C GLY A 463 -10.68 -5.44 -6.37
N SER A 464 -11.47 -6.21 -7.13
CA SER A 464 -12.81 -6.65 -6.77
C SER A 464 -12.85 -7.44 -5.46
N VAL A 465 -13.97 -7.37 -4.74
CA VAL A 465 -14.20 -8.14 -3.52
C VAL A 465 -14.73 -9.54 -3.87
N GLU A 466 -13.82 -10.49 -4.10
CA GLU A 466 -14.14 -11.86 -4.47
C GLU A 466 -13.54 -12.87 -3.50
N GLY A 467 -14.39 -13.68 -2.84
CA GLY A 467 -13.95 -14.62 -1.82
C GLY A 467 -13.20 -15.85 -2.32
N ALA A 468 -13.29 -16.15 -3.61
CA ALA A 468 -12.50 -17.22 -4.23
C ALA A 468 -11.05 -16.80 -4.54
N ARG A 469 -10.71 -15.52 -4.36
CA ARG A 469 -9.37 -15.00 -4.66
C ARG A 469 -8.41 -15.22 -3.49
N THR A 470 -7.16 -15.52 -3.83
CA THR A 470 -6.03 -15.55 -2.89
C THR A 470 -5.07 -14.39 -3.13
N ILE A 471 -4.60 -13.79 -2.04
CA ILE A 471 -3.49 -12.84 -2.01
C ILE A 471 -2.28 -13.57 -1.45
N THR A 472 -1.25 -13.73 -2.26
CA THR A 472 -0.02 -14.43 -1.90
C THR A 472 1.09 -13.43 -1.61
N ILE A 473 1.73 -13.56 -0.45
CA ILE A 473 2.86 -12.73 -0.03
C ILE A 473 4.06 -13.64 0.19
N GLN A 474 5.10 -13.48 -0.63
CA GLN A 474 6.29 -14.33 -0.64
C GLN A 474 7.36 -13.85 0.34
N PRO A 475 8.45 -14.62 0.54
CA PRO A 475 9.45 -14.30 1.57
C PRO A 475 10.05 -12.90 1.44
N GLY A 476 10.03 -12.14 2.53
CA GLY A 476 10.54 -10.77 2.60
C GLY A 476 9.69 -9.71 1.90
N ALA A 477 8.59 -10.09 1.25
CA ALA A 477 7.65 -9.16 0.62
C ALA A 477 6.63 -8.63 1.63
N THR A 478 6.05 -7.45 1.37
CA THR A 478 5.05 -6.82 2.23
C THR A 478 3.82 -6.37 1.45
N VAL A 479 2.62 -6.69 1.95
CA VAL A 479 1.39 -5.97 1.59
C VAL A 479 1.07 -5.00 2.71
N ARG A 480 0.95 -3.71 2.39
CA ARG A 480 0.65 -2.65 3.36
C ARG A 480 -0.73 -2.03 3.09
N LEU A 481 -1.69 -2.37 3.94
CA LEU A 481 -3.03 -1.79 3.96
C LEU A 481 -2.99 -0.48 4.75
N THR A 482 -2.84 0.64 4.06
CA THR A 482 -2.70 1.97 4.69
C THR A 482 -4.04 2.56 5.14
N GLN A 483 -5.16 1.99 4.69
CA GLN A 483 -6.50 2.52 4.89
C GLN A 483 -7.48 1.44 5.34
N ALA A 484 -8.63 1.88 5.85
CA ALA A 484 -9.64 0.99 6.36
C ALA A 484 -10.43 0.32 5.23
N ASN A 485 -10.89 -0.90 5.47
CA ASN A 485 -11.87 -1.60 4.63
C ASN A 485 -11.45 -1.74 3.15
N VAL A 486 -10.21 -2.17 2.88
CA VAL A 486 -9.68 -2.32 1.51
C VAL A 486 -10.56 -3.22 0.63
N PHE A 487 -11.23 -4.23 1.21
CA PHE A 487 -12.19 -5.10 0.53
C PHE A 487 -13.65 -4.89 1.00
N GLY A 488 -13.95 -3.69 1.50
CA GLY A 488 -15.27 -3.31 2.03
C GLY A 488 -15.40 -3.48 3.55
N GLY A 489 -16.49 -2.94 4.10
CA GLY A 489 -16.81 -2.96 5.53
C GLY A 489 -17.78 -4.08 5.92
N GLY A 490 -18.60 -3.85 6.95
CA GLY A 490 -19.57 -4.82 7.48
C GLY A 490 -20.47 -5.53 6.44
N GLY A 491 -20.89 -6.75 6.77
CA GLY A 491 -21.77 -7.60 5.95
C GLY A 491 -21.06 -8.60 5.04
N LYS A 492 -19.73 -8.69 5.14
CA LYS A 492 -18.93 -9.72 4.48
C LYS A 492 -18.79 -10.97 5.36
N THR A 493 -18.35 -12.06 4.76
CA THR A 493 -17.97 -13.33 5.41
C THR A 493 -16.66 -13.82 4.81
N ALA A 494 -15.97 -14.77 5.45
CA ALA A 494 -14.76 -15.39 4.91
C ALA A 494 -14.92 -15.88 3.46
N ALA A 495 -16.09 -16.44 3.10
CA ALA A 495 -16.37 -16.92 1.75
C ALA A 495 -16.60 -15.81 0.70
N THR A 496 -16.65 -14.54 1.11
CA THR A 496 -16.96 -13.40 0.23
C THR A 496 -15.82 -12.39 0.12
N ILE A 497 -14.73 -12.58 0.87
CA ILE A 497 -13.53 -11.72 0.82
C ILE A 497 -12.29 -12.57 0.58
N PRO A 498 -11.20 -12.00 0.02
CA PRO A 498 -10.03 -12.78 -0.32
C PRO A 498 -9.41 -13.50 0.88
N SER A 499 -8.82 -14.67 0.63
CA SER A 499 -7.91 -15.33 1.56
C SER A 499 -6.48 -14.81 1.40
N TYR A 500 -5.68 -14.93 2.45
CA TYR A 500 -4.28 -14.56 2.47
C TYR A 500 -3.40 -15.79 2.65
N GLN A 501 -2.42 -15.96 1.76
CA GLN A 501 -1.35 -16.94 1.89
C GLN A 501 -0.03 -16.19 2.05
N ILE A 502 0.52 -16.21 3.27
CA ILE A 502 1.71 -15.46 3.64
C ILE A 502 2.81 -16.48 3.94
N ASP A 503 3.91 -16.40 3.19
CA ASP A 503 5.02 -17.34 3.27
C ASP A 503 6.32 -16.58 3.49
N GLY A 504 6.74 -16.43 4.75
CA GLY A 504 7.91 -15.63 5.15
C GLY A 504 7.82 -14.12 4.82
N GLY A 505 6.65 -13.64 4.38
CA GLY A 505 6.35 -12.23 4.12
C GLY A 505 5.49 -11.61 5.22
N THR A 506 5.03 -10.37 4.96
CA THR A 506 4.25 -9.59 5.94
C THR A 506 2.96 -9.05 5.33
N LEU A 507 1.82 -9.27 5.99
CA LEU A 507 0.61 -8.46 5.80
C LEU A 507 0.53 -7.44 6.92
N ARG A 508 0.66 -6.16 6.59
CA ARG A 508 0.62 -5.07 7.56
C ARG A 508 -0.62 -4.19 7.38
N THR A 509 -1.28 -3.84 8.47
CA THR A 509 -2.38 -2.87 8.46
C THR A 509 -2.05 -1.60 9.24
N GLY A 510 -2.36 -0.44 8.68
CA GLY A 510 -2.27 0.87 9.33
C GLY A 510 -3.61 1.41 9.86
N ARG A 511 -4.73 0.76 9.48
CA ARG A 511 -6.11 1.09 9.88
C ARG A 511 -6.97 -0.17 9.98
N PHE A 512 -8.25 -0.05 10.32
CA PHE A 512 -9.14 -1.20 10.48
C PHE A 512 -9.41 -1.94 9.16
N ASN A 513 -9.06 -3.21 9.07
CA ASN A 513 -9.37 -4.06 7.91
C ASN A 513 -10.02 -5.38 8.31
N ILE A 514 -11.03 -5.79 7.56
CA ILE A 514 -11.60 -7.14 7.64
C ILE A 514 -10.75 -8.10 6.79
N ILE A 515 -10.50 -9.29 7.30
CA ILE A 515 -9.69 -10.31 6.62
C ILE A 515 -10.39 -11.68 6.66
N GLY A 516 -10.25 -12.42 5.55
CA GLY A 516 -10.81 -13.77 5.40
C GLY A 516 -9.92 -14.81 6.08
N ASP A 517 -9.84 -15.99 5.47
CA ASP A 517 -8.91 -17.02 5.92
C ASP A 517 -7.45 -16.56 5.74
N VAL A 518 -6.60 -16.89 6.71
CA VAL A 518 -5.17 -16.53 6.71
C VAL A 518 -4.34 -17.79 6.91
N THR A 519 -3.45 -18.08 5.97
CA THR A 519 -2.41 -19.10 6.12
C THR A 519 -1.05 -18.45 6.28
N LEU A 520 -0.37 -18.74 7.39
CA LEU A 520 0.97 -18.26 7.73
C LEU A 520 1.96 -19.44 7.64
N GLY A 521 3.06 -19.26 6.91
CA GLY A 521 4.15 -20.23 6.82
C GLY A 521 5.53 -19.57 6.80
N ASN A 522 6.58 -20.36 7.06
CA ASN A 522 7.99 -19.94 6.96
C ASN A 522 8.33 -18.61 7.66
N GLY A 523 7.82 -18.37 8.87
CA GLY A 523 8.08 -17.12 9.61
C GLY A 523 7.27 -15.92 9.12
N ALA A 524 6.12 -16.16 8.51
CA ALA A 524 5.18 -15.12 8.08
C ALA A 524 4.66 -14.29 9.26
N THR A 525 4.36 -13.02 8.97
CA THR A 525 3.86 -12.06 9.95
C THR A 525 2.54 -11.43 9.50
N LEU A 526 1.53 -11.49 10.37
CA LEU A 526 0.37 -10.61 10.34
C LEU A 526 0.60 -9.46 11.32
N ASP A 527 0.78 -8.26 10.80
CA ASP A 527 1.31 -7.13 11.54
C ASP A 527 0.26 -6.02 11.74
N ASN A 528 -0.14 -5.84 12.99
CA ASN A 528 -1.08 -4.81 13.40
C ASN A 528 -0.33 -3.54 13.82
N ALA A 529 -0.31 -2.57 12.92
CA ALA A 529 0.22 -1.23 13.17
C ALA A 529 -0.87 -0.16 13.09
N SER A 530 -2.09 -0.54 13.50
CA SER A 530 -3.27 0.31 13.37
C SER A 530 -3.15 1.61 14.15
N THR A 531 -3.58 2.69 13.52
CA THR A 531 -3.69 4.01 14.15
C THR A 531 -5.15 4.40 14.41
N GLU A 532 -6.05 3.42 14.46
CA GLU A 532 -7.48 3.68 14.70
C GLU A 532 -7.73 4.39 16.02
N THR A 533 -8.63 5.36 16.00
CA THR A 533 -8.99 6.15 17.19
C THR A 533 -10.35 5.77 17.74
N ASN A 534 -11.20 5.12 16.94
CA ASN A 534 -12.51 4.66 17.37
C ASN A 534 -12.35 3.37 18.19
N PRO A 535 -12.80 3.31 19.46
CA PRO A 535 -12.65 2.14 20.31
C PRO A 535 -13.42 0.90 19.84
N ASN A 536 -14.39 1.06 18.94
CA ASN A 536 -15.13 -0.07 18.37
C ASN A 536 -14.32 -0.82 17.29
N TYR A 537 -13.17 -0.29 16.87
CA TYR A 537 -12.36 -0.84 15.79
C TYR A 537 -10.91 -0.99 16.23
N GLY A 538 -10.27 -2.02 15.69
CA GLY A 538 -8.87 -2.38 15.94
C GLY A 538 -8.01 -2.28 14.70
N GLY A 539 -7.05 -3.19 14.55
CA GLY A 539 -6.30 -3.33 13.29
C GLY A 539 -6.96 -4.29 12.32
N PHE A 540 -7.28 -5.48 12.81
CA PHE A 540 -7.91 -6.52 12.00
C PHE A 540 -9.23 -6.98 12.61
N GLN A 541 -10.16 -7.37 11.75
CA GLN A 541 -11.30 -8.21 12.10
C GLN A 541 -11.15 -9.53 11.36
N MET A 542 -10.97 -10.62 12.11
CA MET A 542 -10.92 -11.97 11.56
C MET A 542 -12.33 -12.44 11.23
N LEU A 543 -12.56 -12.83 9.98
CA LEU A 543 -13.80 -13.48 9.55
C LEU A 543 -13.61 -14.97 9.27
N GLY A 544 -12.37 -15.40 9.03
CA GLY A 544 -11.99 -16.76 8.67
C GLY A 544 -11.10 -17.46 9.68
N GLU A 545 -10.60 -18.63 9.29
CA GLU A 545 -9.64 -19.42 10.05
C GLU A 545 -8.22 -18.85 9.95
N VAL A 546 -7.45 -18.99 11.02
CA VAL A 546 -6.01 -18.72 11.04
C VAL A 546 -5.27 -20.04 11.08
N THR A 547 -4.55 -20.35 10.01
CA THR A 547 -3.72 -21.54 9.89
C THR A 547 -2.24 -21.16 9.95
N SER A 548 -1.48 -21.79 10.86
CA SER A 548 -0.02 -21.80 10.81
C SER A 548 0.42 -23.16 10.25
N SER A 549 0.96 -23.16 9.03
CA SER A 549 1.33 -24.38 8.29
C SER A 549 2.51 -24.13 7.35
N GLY A 550 3.37 -25.13 7.21
CA GLY A 550 4.52 -25.07 6.31
C GLY A 550 5.72 -24.28 6.86
N GLY A 551 6.92 -24.83 6.67
CA GLY A 551 8.18 -24.22 7.10
C GLY A 551 8.70 -24.72 8.43
N THR A 552 9.79 -24.12 8.91
CA THR A 552 10.48 -24.48 10.16
C THR A 552 10.71 -23.27 11.09
N THR A 553 10.08 -22.15 10.79
CA THR A 553 10.27 -20.88 11.52
C THR A 553 8.92 -20.43 12.07
N PRO A 554 8.84 -20.04 13.36
CA PRO A 554 7.59 -19.59 13.99
C PRO A 554 6.96 -18.41 13.27
N CYS A 555 5.65 -18.48 13.02
CA CYS A 555 4.87 -17.38 12.47
C CYS A 555 4.39 -16.43 13.57
N GLN A 556 3.96 -15.22 13.19
CA GLN A 556 3.61 -14.18 14.14
C GLN A 556 2.31 -13.46 13.79
N ILE A 557 1.54 -13.12 14.82
CA ILE A 557 0.53 -12.05 14.79
C ILE A 557 0.99 -11.00 15.79
N SER A 558 1.55 -9.90 15.27
CA SER A 558 2.28 -8.91 16.05
C SER A 558 1.52 -7.60 16.19
N ASP A 559 1.67 -6.97 17.35
CA ASP A 559 1.37 -5.54 17.52
C ASP A 559 2.64 -4.70 17.39
N ASP A 560 2.71 -3.84 16.37
CA ASP A 560 3.82 -2.90 16.17
C ASP A 560 3.47 -1.53 16.78
N GLY A 561 3.13 -1.54 18.07
CA GLY A 561 2.86 -0.34 18.86
C GLY A 561 1.49 0.30 18.61
N SER A 562 0.54 -0.41 18.00
CA SER A 562 -0.82 0.10 17.75
C SER A 562 -1.61 0.33 19.04
N SER A 563 -1.38 -0.49 20.09
CA SER A 563 -2.27 -0.57 21.26
C SER A 563 -3.74 -0.78 20.87
N ARG A 564 -3.99 -1.34 19.68
CA ARG A 564 -5.31 -1.65 19.11
C ARG A 564 -5.41 -3.17 18.98
N PRO A 565 -6.58 -3.77 19.29
CA PRO A 565 -6.69 -5.21 19.24
C PRO A 565 -6.82 -5.74 17.82
N VAL A 566 -6.61 -7.04 17.68
CA VAL A 566 -7.13 -7.88 16.61
C VAL A 566 -8.46 -8.46 17.09
N HIS A 567 -9.54 -8.19 16.35
CA HIS A 567 -10.87 -8.67 16.70
C HIS A 567 -11.09 -10.11 16.20
N LEU A 568 -11.57 -10.97 17.09
CA LEU A 568 -12.06 -12.31 16.77
C LEU A 568 -13.42 -12.24 16.08
N LEU A 569 -13.90 -13.38 15.56
CA LEU A 569 -15.20 -13.49 14.92
C LEU A 569 -16.33 -13.17 15.91
N GLY A 570 -17.07 -12.09 15.66
CA GLY A 570 -18.21 -11.71 16.48
C GLY A 570 -19.34 -12.73 16.41
N ALA A 571 -19.81 -13.19 17.57
CA ALA A 571 -20.83 -14.23 17.69
C ALA A 571 -20.41 -15.56 17.02
N GLY A 572 -19.16 -15.96 17.23
CA GLY A 572 -18.61 -17.20 16.72
C GLY A 572 -17.26 -17.56 17.33
N THR A 573 -16.62 -18.57 16.75
CA THR A 573 -15.31 -19.05 17.17
C THR A 573 -14.31 -18.82 16.05
N THR A 574 -13.23 -18.10 16.34
CA THR A 574 -12.05 -18.04 15.48
C THR A 574 -11.19 -19.26 15.75
N ILE A 575 -10.93 -20.05 14.71
CA ILE A 575 -10.08 -21.23 14.78
C ILE A 575 -8.64 -20.80 14.51
N PHE A 576 -7.74 -21.21 15.40
CA PHE A 576 -6.30 -21.18 15.23
C PHE A 576 -5.81 -22.61 15.03
N GLN A 577 -5.65 -23.02 13.78
CA GLN A 577 -5.09 -24.31 13.42
C GLN A 577 -3.57 -24.18 13.31
N VAL A 578 -2.85 -24.69 14.29
CA VAL A 578 -1.39 -24.56 14.36
C VAL A 578 -0.76 -25.92 14.18
N GLU A 579 -0.11 -26.13 13.04
CA GLU A 579 0.73 -27.29 12.79
C GLU A 579 2.06 -27.17 13.55
N ASP A 580 2.69 -28.32 13.83
CA ASP A 580 4.03 -28.36 14.42
C ASP A 580 5.05 -28.09 13.30
N LEU A 581 5.52 -26.85 13.21
CA LEU A 581 6.45 -26.36 12.18
C LEU A 581 7.89 -26.60 12.60
N THR A 582 8.18 -26.36 13.87
CA THR A 582 9.52 -26.40 14.43
C THR A 582 9.99 -27.82 14.75
N ALA A 583 9.07 -28.79 14.82
CA ALA A 583 9.32 -30.14 15.31
C ALA A 583 9.95 -30.13 16.72
N SER A 584 9.66 -29.09 17.49
CA SER A 584 10.11 -28.87 18.87
C SER A 584 8.93 -28.49 19.76
N GLY A 585 9.17 -28.30 21.06
CA GLY A 585 8.15 -27.75 21.97
C GLY A 585 8.01 -26.23 21.88
N ASP A 586 8.79 -25.57 21.03
CA ASP A 586 8.76 -24.11 20.90
C ASP A 586 7.47 -23.64 20.21
N ALA A 587 7.17 -22.35 20.31
CA ALA A 587 5.98 -21.79 19.67
C ALA A 587 6.08 -21.85 18.14
N ASP A 588 5.04 -22.34 17.47
CA ASP A 588 4.91 -22.34 16.01
C ASP A 588 4.12 -21.12 15.51
N LEU A 589 3.23 -20.59 16.36
CA LEU A 589 2.54 -19.32 16.16
C LEU A 589 2.61 -18.50 17.44
N VAL A 590 3.15 -17.30 17.37
CA VAL A 590 3.18 -16.33 18.47
C VAL A 590 2.18 -15.21 18.20
N VAL A 591 1.23 -15.01 19.11
CA VAL A 591 0.26 -13.91 19.07
C VAL A 591 0.57 -12.94 20.19
N SER A 592 1.22 -11.84 19.82
CA SER A 592 1.55 -10.75 20.74
C SER A 592 0.58 -9.58 20.67
N SER A 593 -0.23 -9.49 19.61
CA SER A 593 -1.38 -8.57 19.61
C SER A 593 -2.43 -8.98 20.63
N ASP A 594 -3.05 -7.99 21.27
CA ASP A 594 -4.25 -8.20 22.07
C ASP A 594 -5.40 -8.67 21.17
N LEU A 595 -6.09 -9.73 21.59
CA LEU A 595 -7.30 -10.24 20.98
C LEU A 595 -8.52 -9.69 21.70
N ALA A 596 -9.54 -9.28 20.94
CA ALA A 596 -10.79 -8.75 21.50
C ALA A 596 -12.02 -9.45 20.88
N ASP A 597 -13.18 -9.21 21.50
CA ASP A 597 -14.49 -9.55 20.92
C ASP A 597 -14.68 -8.92 19.53
N GLY A 598 -15.77 -9.26 18.84
CA GLY A 598 -16.03 -8.72 17.52
C GLY A 598 -16.09 -7.18 17.48
N SER A 599 -15.60 -6.60 16.38
CA SER A 599 -15.58 -5.15 16.15
C SER A 599 -16.97 -4.52 16.02
N GLY A 600 -17.04 -3.21 15.87
CA GLY A 600 -18.30 -2.48 15.61
C GLY A 600 -19.06 -2.94 14.37
N ASP A 601 -18.35 -3.48 13.36
CA ASP A 601 -18.97 -4.01 12.14
C ASP A 601 -19.49 -5.45 12.32
N TYR A 602 -18.94 -6.18 13.30
CA TYR A 602 -19.28 -7.57 13.60
C TYR A 602 -19.44 -7.74 15.11
N PRO A 603 -20.43 -7.09 15.75
CA PRO A 603 -20.54 -7.07 17.20
C PRO A 603 -20.90 -8.45 17.74
N GLY A 604 -20.35 -8.79 18.91
CA GLY A 604 -20.69 -10.01 19.63
C GLY A 604 -19.48 -10.62 20.30
N VAL A 605 -19.76 -11.58 21.18
CA VAL A 605 -18.74 -12.35 21.90
C VAL A 605 -17.87 -13.11 20.90
N GLY A 606 -16.56 -12.95 21.02
CA GLY A 606 -15.56 -13.71 20.26
C GLY A 606 -15.01 -14.87 21.09
N SER A 607 -14.91 -16.04 20.47
CA SER A 607 -14.29 -17.23 21.06
C SER A 607 -13.05 -17.67 20.29
N LEU A 608 -12.14 -18.36 20.97
CA LEU A 608 -10.91 -18.91 20.37
C LEU A 608 -10.94 -20.44 20.45
N ALA A 609 -10.61 -21.12 19.35
CA ALA A 609 -10.34 -22.55 19.34
C ALA A 609 -8.93 -22.84 18.83
N LYS A 610 -8.10 -23.45 19.66
CA LYS A 610 -6.78 -23.98 19.28
C LYS A 610 -6.92 -25.42 18.79
N THR A 611 -6.51 -25.64 17.54
CA THR A 611 -6.43 -26.95 16.90
C THR A 611 -5.04 -27.17 16.27
N GLY A 612 -4.81 -28.31 15.62
CA GLY A 612 -3.49 -28.71 15.12
C GLY A 612 -2.53 -29.17 16.23
N ALA A 613 -1.44 -29.83 15.85
CA ALA A 613 -0.51 -30.49 16.77
C ALA A 613 0.53 -29.54 17.39
N GLY A 614 0.79 -28.38 16.79
CA GLY A 614 1.82 -27.44 17.21
C GLY A 614 1.45 -26.58 18.41
N THR A 615 2.33 -25.65 18.74
CA THR A 615 2.22 -24.75 19.90
C THR A 615 1.76 -23.36 19.48
N LEU A 616 0.60 -22.93 19.99
CA LEU A 616 0.15 -21.53 19.94
C LEU A 616 0.58 -20.82 21.23
N SER A 617 1.40 -19.78 21.11
CA SER A 617 1.79 -18.93 22.24
C SER A 617 1.00 -17.63 22.21
N LEU A 618 0.19 -17.40 23.24
CA LEU A 618 -0.47 -16.13 23.47
C LEU A 618 0.37 -15.31 24.45
N THR A 619 0.68 -14.08 24.09
CA THR A 619 1.42 -13.17 24.97
C THR A 619 0.76 -11.80 25.14
N GLY A 620 -0.19 -11.45 24.26
CA GLY A 620 -1.01 -10.23 24.38
C GLY A 620 -2.01 -10.31 25.54
N ALA A 621 -2.46 -9.15 26.02
CA ALA A 621 -3.44 -9.01 27.09
C ALA A 621 -4.85 -9.08 26.50
N ASN A 622 -5.35 -10.31 26.35
CA ASN A 622 -6.59 -10.55 25.62
C ASN A 622 -7.85 -10.13 26.42
N THR A 623 -8.82 -9.57 25.71
CA THR A 623 -10.05 -8.97 26.30
C THR A 623 -11.35 -9.52 25.71
N TYR A 624 -11.29 -10.52 24.83
CA TYR A 624 -12.49 -11.24 24.38
C TYR A 624 -13.20 -11.90 25.56
N THR A 625 -14.52 -12.09 25.47
CA THR A 625 -15.32 -12.61 26.59
C THR A 625 -15.82 -14.03 26.36
N GLY A 626 -15.56 -14.61 25.18
CA GLY A 626 -15.97 -15.96 24.85
C GLY A 626 -15.04 -17.04 25.37
N THR A 627 -15.47 -18.28 25.18
CA THR A 627 -14.70 -19.48 25.57
C THR A 627 -13.40 -19.63 24.76
N THR A 628 -12.34 -20.01 25.45
CA THR A 628 -11.10 -20.54 24.86
C THR A 628 -11.13 -22.06 24.92
N THR A 629 -11.09 -22.71 23.75
CA THR A 629 -11.10 -24.18 23.64
C THR A 629 -9.76 -24.68 23.10
N VAL A 630 -9.14 -25.63 23.79
CA VAL A 630 -7.89 -26.28 23.37
C VAL A 630 -8.19 -27.72 22.96
N SER A 631 -8.36 -27.94 21.66
CA SER A 631 -8.77 -29.24 21.10
C SER A 631 -7.58 -30.17 20.82
N SER A 632 -6.40 -29.61 20.51
CA SER A 632 -5.18 -30.38 20.25
C SER A 632 -3.92 -29.50 20.32
N GLY A 633 -2.76 -30.15 20.43
CA GLY A 633 -1.46 -29.49 20.54
C GLY A 633 -1.34 -28.71 21.85
N THR A 634 -0.49 -27.68 21.86
CA THR A 634 -0.20 -26.89 23.06
C THR A 634 -0.71 -25.45 22.92
N LEU A 635 -1.33 -24.93 23.98
CA LEU A 635 -1.58 -23.50 24.19
C LEU A 635 -0.66 -22.99 25.29
N ALA A 636 0.34 -22.19 24.94
CA ALA A 636 1.25 -21.55 25.90
C ALA A 636 0.71 -20.17 26.32
N VAL A 637 0.74 -19.90 27.63
CA VAL A 637 0.21 -18.66 28.24
C VAL A 637 1.17 -18.09 29.28
N ASN A 638 1.11 -16.76 29.47
CA ASN A 638 2.08 -16.00 30.26
C ASN A 638 1.54 -15.36 31.55
N GLY A 639 0.29 -15.65 31.94
CA GLY A 639 -0.33 -15.16 33.17
C GLY A 639 -1.28 -13.97 33.00
N SER A 640 -1.25 -13.34 31.84
CA SER A 640 -2.24 -12.32 31.44
C SER A 640 -2.76 -12.57 30.03
N SER A 641 -2.63 -13.81 29.54
CA SER A 641 -2.97 -14.18 28.17
C SER A 641 -4.45 -14.50 28.01
N LEU A 642 -5.12 -14.95 29.06
CA LEU A 642 -6.54 -15.26 29.01
C LEU A 642 -7.33 -14.21 29.81
N PRO A 643 -8.59 -13.94 29.44
CA PRO A 643 -9.44 -13.08 30.23
C PRO A 643 -9.74 -13.73 31.59
N ASP A 644 -9.54 -13.00 32.69
CA ASP A 644 -9.83 -13.48 34.05
C ASP A 644 -11.30 -13.93 34.25
N THR A 645 -12.21 -13.36 33.46
CA THR A 645 -13.65 -13.71 33.46
C THR A 645 -14.00 -14.78 32.43
N GLY A 646 -12.99 -15.33 31.74
CA GLY A 646 -13.14 -16.24 30.62
C GLY A 646 -13.36 -17.69 31.03
N ILE A 647 -13.85 -18.48 30.07
CA ILE A 647 -14.03 -19.93 30.20
C ILE A 647 -12.89 -20.63 29.44
N LEU A 648 -12.17 -21.52 30.10
CA LEU A 648 -11.16 -22.39 29.47
C LEU A 648 -11.69 -23.83 29.36
N VAL A 649 -11.66 -24.39 28.15
CA VAL A 649 -12.04 -25.78 27.87
C VAL A 649 -10.83 -26.50 27.30
N ILE A 650 -10.37 -27.57 27.95
CA ILE A 650 -9.34 -28.47 27.44
C ILE A 650 -10.02 -29.76 26.94
N ASP A 651 -10.09 -29.94 25.62
CA ASP A 651 -10.78 -31.04 24.95
C ASP A 651 -9.85 -31.81 24.00
N GLY A 652 -8.70 -32.22 24.52
CA GLY A 652 -7.73 -33.05 23.81
C GLY A 652 -6.34 -32.44 23.62
N GLY A 653 -6.15 -31.16 23.93
CA GLY A 653 -4.83 -30.51 23.94
C GLY A 653 -4.22 -30.35 25.33
N VAL A 654 -3.15 -29.55 25.38
CA VAL A 654 -2.36 -29.23 26.58
C VAL A 654 -2.28 -27.71 26.75
N VAL A 655 -2.35 -27.22 27.99
CA VAL A 655 -2.11 -25.82 28.34
C VAL A 655 -0.79 -25.70 29.10
N GLU A 656 0.08 -24.81 28.66
CA GLU A 656 1.40 -24.59 29.25
C GLU A 656 1.51 -23.17 29.83
N PRO A 657 1.15 -22.97 31.12
CA PRO A 657 1.38 -21.72 31.80
C PRO A 657 2.85 -21.57 32.23
N THR A 658 3.40 -20.37 32.06
CA THR A 658 4.74 -20.00 32.58
C THR A 658 4.69 -19.20 33.89
N GLY A 659 3.51 -18.70 34.27
CA GLY A 659 3.20 -18.00 35.51
C GLY A 659 1.84 -18.41 36.06
N THR A 660 1.19 -17.53 36.84
CA THR A 660 -0.22 -17.72 37.23
C THR A 660 -1.13 -17.05 36.21
N GLU A 661 -1.90 -17.84 35.48
CA GLU A 661 -2.95 -17.37 34.54
C GLU A 661 -4.32 -17.56 35.20
N THR A 662 -5.19 -16.54 35.16
CA THR A 662 -6.49 -16.60 35.84
C THR A 662 -7.62 -16.82 34.84
N VAL A 663 -8.59 -17.66 35.20
CA VAL A 663 -9.83 -17.86 34.46
C VAL A 663 -11.03 -17.95 35.41
N ASP A 664 -12.23 -17.69 34.89
CA ASP A 664 -13.46 -17.87 35.67
C ASP A 664 -13.73 -19.35 35.87
N THR A 665 -13.88 -20.09 34.78
CA THR A 665 -14.23 -21.52 34.83
C THR A 665 -13.31 -22.34 33.94
N LEU A 666 -12.99 -23.55 34.41
CA LEU A 666 -12.21 -24.55 33.69
C LEU A 666 -13.07 -25.79 33.40
N PHE A 667 -12.97 -26.34 32.19
CA PHE A 667 -13.60 -27.59 31.78
C PHE A 667 -12.58 -28.56 31.17
N PHE A 668 -12.77 -29.85 31.44
CA PHE A 668 -12.15 -30.95 30.70
C PHE A 668 -13.21 -31.63 29.84
N GLY A 669 -13.17 -31.39 28.53
CA GLY A 669 -14.31 -31.65 27.65
C GLY A 669 -15.57 -30.96 28.18
N ALA A 670 -16.61 -31.73 28.50
CA ALA A 670 -17.86 -31.20 29.05
C ALA A 670 -17.90 -31.06 30.59
N ALA A 671 -16.88 -31.54 31.31
CA ALA A 671 -16.89 -31.57 32.78
C ALA A 671 -16.23 -30.32 33.38
N GLN A 672 -17.00 -29.49 34.11
CA GLN A 672 -16.45 -28.35 34.85
C GLN A 672 -15.58 -28.83 36.01
N GLN A 673 -14.47 -28.15 36.24
CA GLN A 673 -13.51 -28.44 37.29
C GLN A 673 -13.73 -27.56 38.52
N ALA A 674 -13.17 -27.96 39.66
CA ALA A 674 -13.23 -27.20 40.91
C ALA A 674 -12.40 -25.90 40.83
N ALA A 675 -12.74 -24.92 41.67
CA ALA A 675 -11.93 -23.73 41.90
C ALA A 675 -10.62 -24.12 42.57
N GLY A 676 -9.57 -23.34 42.34
CA GLY A 676 -8.21 -23.63 42.82
C GLY A 676 -7.18 -23.57 41.70
N THR A 677 -5.94 -23.94 42.01
CA THR A 677 -4.83 -23.91 41.05
C THR A 677 -4.62 -25.26 40.37
N TRP A 678 -4.53 -25.25 39.05
CA TRP A 678 -4.33 -26.41 38.18
C TRP A 678 -3.00 -26.29 37.42
N GLY A 679 -2.26 -27.39 37.28
CA GLY A 679 -0.95 -27.36 36.61
C GLY A 679 -0.31 -28.73 36.47
N ALA A 680 0.91 -28.74 35.94
CA ALA A 680 1.71 -29.96 35.76
C ALA A 680 2.56 -30.28 37.00
N THR A 681 3.11 -31.49 37.04
CA THR A 681 4.13 -31.92 37.99
C THR A 681 5.32 -30.96 37.93
N GLY A 682 5.66 -30.36 39.07
CA GLY A 682 6.72 -29.35 39.17
C GLY A 682 6.21 -27.91 39.23
N SER A 683 4.90 -27.69 39.03
CA SER A 683 4.22 -26.43 39.37
C SER A 683 3.87 -26.35 40.88
N SER A 684 3.32 -25.21 41.30
CA SER A 684 2.75 -25.02 42.64
C SER A 684 1.23 -25.29 42.72
N ALA A 685 0.66 -26.00 41.73
CA ALA A 685 -0.78 -26.24 41.65
C ALA A 685 -1.29 -27.20 42.73
N GLN A 686 -2.52 -26.96 43.19
CA GLN A 686 -3.26 -27.87 44.06
C GLN A 686 -3.69 -29.13 43.30
N HIS A 687 -4.08 -28.96 42.04
CA HIS A 687 -4.53 -30.03 41.16
C HIS A 687 -3.49 -30.29 40.07
N ILE A 688 -2.82 -31.45 40.16
CA ILE A 688 -1.76 -31.85 39.22
C ILE A 688 -2.32 -32.77 38.14
N ASP A 689 -2.14 -32.40 36.86
CA ASP A 689 -2.53 -33.20 35.71
C ASP A 689 -1.59 -32.99 34.50
N ASP A 690 -0.58 -33.85 34.38
CA ASP A 690 0.41 -33.84 33.30
C ASP A 690 -0.16 -34.21 31.91
N THR A 691 -1.42 -34.65 31.84
CA THR A 691 -2.05 -34.98 30.54
C THR A 691 -2.66 -33.76 29.88
N ARG A 692 -2.99 -32.73 30.66
CA ARG A 692 -3.66 -31.51 30.21
C ARG A 692 -2.84 -30.26 30.47
N PHE A 693 -1.85 -30.33 31.36
CA PHE A 693 -0.97 -29.23 31.68
C PHE A 693 0.50 -29.60 31.45
N ALA A 694 1.28 -28.60 31.06
CA ALA A 694 2.73 -28.64 30.99
C ALA A 694 3.32 -27.37 31.64
N GLY A 695 4.65 -27.25 31.68
CA GLY A 695 5.33 -26.08 32.22
C GLY A 695 5.37 -26.01 33.75
N THR A 696 5.82 -24.87 34.27
CA THR A 696 6.01 -24.66 35.72
C THR A 696 5.00 -23.70 36.35
N GLY A 697 4.17 -23.05 35.54
CA GLY A 697 3.11 -22.15 35.99
C GLY A 697 1.84 -22.89 36.41
N VAL A 698 0.77 -22.13 36.68
CA VAL A 698 -0.53 -22.64 37.09
C VAL A 698 -1.67 -21.87 36.41
N ILE A 699 -2.81 -22.53 36.22
CA ILE A 699 -4.10 -21.90 35.95
C ILE A 699 -4.85 -21.73 37.27
N GLU A 700 -5.17 -20.50 37.67
CA GLU A 700 -6.04 -20.18 38.80
C GLU A 700 -7.50 -20.12 38.33
N VAL A 701 -8.34 -21.01 38.86
CA VAL A 701 -9.77 -21.09 38.55
C VAL A 701 -10.56 -20.49 39.70
N THR A 702 -11.33 -19.43 39.40
CA THR A 702 -12.05 -18.67 40.44
C THR A 702 -13.46 -19.19 40.72
N THR A 703 -14.13 -19.76 39.72
CA THR A 703 -15.46 -20.37 39.82
C THR A 703 -15.41 -21.85 39.49
N GLY A 704 -15.51 -22.67 40.54
CA GLY A 704 -15.55 -24.12 40.41
C GLY A 704 -16.94 -24.67 40.10
N ALA A 705 -16.99 -25.90 39.58
CA ALA A 705 -18.21 -26.70 39.63
C ALA A 705 -18.73 -26.70 41.08
N GLY A 706 -19.98 -26.28 41.29
CA GLY A 706 -20.60 -26.45 42.59
C GLY A 706 -20.51 -27.93 42.96
N LEU A 707 -19.82 -28.26 44.06
CA LEU A 707 -19.77 -29.63 44.54
C LEU A 707 -21.21 -30.08 44.73
N ASP A 708 -21.66 -31.06 43.95
CA ASP A 708 -22.95 -31.66 44.25
C ASP A 708 -22.81 -32.39 45.60
N TYR A 709 -23.90 -32.36 46.37
CA TYR A 709 -23.90 -32.93 47.72
C TYR A 709 -23.48 -34.41 47.69
N THR A 710 -23.80 -35.14 46.62
CA THR A 710 -23.46 -36.56 46.49
C THR A 710 -21.96 -36.80 46.39
N THR A 711 -21.24 -35.96 45.65
CA THR A 711 -19.79 -36.02 45.47
C THR A 711 -19.06 -35.57 46.73
N TRP A 712 -19.50 -34.45 47.34
CA TRP A 712 -18.97 -34.03 48.65
C TRP A 712 -19.22 -35.10 49.73
N ALA A 713 -20.43 -35.67 49.79
CA ALA A 713 -20.76 -36.72 50.74
C ALA A 713 -20.00 -38.02 50.45
N THR A 714 -19.60 -38.31 49.21
CA THR A 714 -18.77 -39.50 48.93
C THR A 714 -17.31 -39.27 49.32
N ALA A 715 -16.78 -38.06 49.21
CA ALA A 715 -15.41 -37.74 49.62
C ALA A 715 -15.26 -37.52 51.14
N ASN A 716 -16.29 -36.97 51.80
CA ASN A 716 -16.22 -36.54 53.20
C ASN A 716 -17.20 -37.28 54.14
N ALA A 717 -18.13 -38.06 53.58
CA ALA A 717 -19.09 -38.88 54.33
C ALA A 717 -19.24 -40.29 53.72
N GLY A 718 -18.25 -40.72 52.92
CA GLY A 718 -18.36 -41.85 52.01
C GLY A 718 -17.89 -43.17 52.60
N GLY A 719 -18.75 -43.82 53.40
CA GLY A 719 -18.85 -45.28 53.46
C GLY A 719 -17.65 -46.10 53.95
N ASP A 720 -16.56 -45.49 54.42
CA ASP A 720 -15.44 -46.23 55.02
C ASP A 720 -15.86 -46.94 56.31
N ALA A 721 -15.22 -48.07 56.58
CA ALA A 721 -15.44 -48.79 57.83
C ALA A 721 -15.06 -47.89 59.02
N ALA A 722 -15.82 -47.98 60.12
CA ALA A 722 -15.65 -47.18 61.34
C ALA A 722 -14.26 -47.30 62.02
N GLU A 723 -13.34 -48.06 61.42
CA GLU A 723 -12.05 -48.49 61.95
C GLU A 723 -10.86 -47.80 61.25
N VAL A 724 -11.10 -47.01 60.19
CA VAL A 724 -10.04 -46.34 59.40
C VAL A 724 -9.82 -44.91 59.92
N ASP A 725 -8.58 -44.53 60.23
CA ASP A 725 -8.14 -43.17 60.63
C ASP A 725 -7.41 -42.55 59.43
N SER A 726 -8.17 -41.87 58.57
CA SER A 726 -7.66 -41.46 57.25
C SER A 726 -6.91 -40.13 57.27
N ASP A 727 -7.06 -39.32 58.31
CA ASP A 727 -6.36 -38.05 58.52
C ASP A 727 -5.15 -38.17 59.46
N GLY A 728 -4.92 -39.35 60.05
CA GLY A 728 -3.67 -39.73 60.71
C GLY A 728 -3.48 -39.08 62.06
N ASP A 729 -4.58 -38.72 62.72
CA ASP A 729 -4.59 -38.03 64.02
C ASP A 729 -4.56 -39.01 65.22
N GLY A 730 -4.72 -40.32 64.94
CA GLY A 730 -4.70 -41.41 65.91
C GLY A 730 -6.09 -41.98 66.23
N VAL A 731 -7.18 -41.52 65.62
CA VAL A 731 -8.55 -41.93 65.95
C VAL A 731 -9.35 -42.37 64.71
N PRO A 732 -9.90 -43.61 64.68
CA PRO A 732 -10.69 -44.09 63.53
C PRO A 732 -11.91 -43.23 63.21
N ASN A 733 -12.28 -43.03 61.94
CA ASN A 733 -13.48 -42.34 61.43
C ASN A 733 -14.77 -42.65 62.22
N GLY A 734 -14.86 -43.83 62.84
CA GLY A 734 -15.76 -44.15 63.95
C GLY A 734 -15.57 -43.31 65.23
N VAL A 735 -14.92 -42.15 65.19
CA VAL A 735 -15.12 -41.05 66.15
C VAL A 735 -16.53 -40.51 65.98
N GLU A 736 -17.30 -40.90 64.96
CA GLU A 736 -18.76 -40.96 64.97
C GLU A 736 -19.37 -42.01 65.94
N PHE A 737 -18.55 -42.68 66.75
CA PHE A 737 -18.93 -43.27 68.05
C PHE A 737 -18.74 -42.27 69.20
N LEU A 738 -18.28 -41.03 68.92
CA LEU A 738 -18.43 -39.87 69.80
C LEU A 738 -19.75 -40.13 70.44
N MET A 739 -19.71 -40.36 71.76
CA MET A 739 -20.86 -40.33 72.64
C MET A 739 -21.41 -41.65 73.19
N GLY A 740 -20.66 -42.75 73.11
CA GLY A 740 -20.51 -43.70 74.24
C GLY A 740 -21.73 -44.43 74.83
N GLU A 741 -22.97 -44.24 74.37
CA GLU A 741 -24.09 -45.07 74.82
C GLU A 741 -24.10 -46.40 74.06
N THR A 742 -24.06 -47.50 74.81
CA THR A 742 -24.17 -48.84 74.25
C THR A 742 -25.59 -49.02 73.69
N GLY A 743 -25.74 -49.06 72.36
CA GLY A 743 -27.04 -49.30 71.70
C GLY A 743 -27.54 -48.20 70.75
N SER A 744 -26.79 -47.12 70.57
CA SER A 744 -27.11 -46.04 69.63
C SER A 744 -26.98 -46.48 68.17
N SER A 745 -27.94 -46.14 67.31
CA SER A 745 -27.81 -46.31 65.86
C SER A 745 -27.14 -45.09 65.23
N PHE A 746 -26.02 -45.31 64.55
CA PHE A 746 -25.36 -44.30 63.72
C PHE A 746 -26.33 -43.73 62.68
N THR A 747 -26.49 -42.41 62.67
CA THR A 747 -27.22 -41.72 61.60
C THR A 747 -26.19 -41.03 60.73
N THR A 748 -25.74 -41.72 59.68
CA THR A 748 -25.03 -41.09 58.55
C THR A 748 -25.85 -39.88 58.11
N ASN A 749 -25.29 -38.68 58.17
CA ASN A 749 -25.96 -37.42 57.79
C ASN A 749 -27.22 -37.14 58.64
N PRO A 750 -27.07 -36.59 59.86
CA PRO A 750 -28.20 -36.29 60.71
C PRO A 750 -29.18 -35.33 60.02
N THR A 751 -30.46 -35.68 60.06
CA THR A 751 -31.52 -34.96 59.36
C THR A 751 -32.15 -33.91 60.29
N LEU A 752 -32.74 -32.86 59.70
CA LEU A 752 -33.57 -31.94 60.48
C LEU A 752 -34.84 -32.67 60.95
N VAL A 753 -35.04 -32.73 62.26
CA VAL A 753 -36.29 -33.17 62.88
C VAL A 753 -36.91 -31.97 63.58
N ASN A 754 -38.11 -31.57 63.16
CA ASN A 754 -38.80 -30.37 63.67
C ASN A 754 -37.97 -29.07 63.62
N GLY A 755 -37.05 -28.95 62.66
CA GLY A 755 -36.21 -27.77 62.51
C GLY A 755 -34.84 -27.85 63.20
N THR A 756 -34.58 -28.91 63.98
CA THR A 756 -33.34 -29.05 64.76
C THR A 756 -32.54 -30.25 64.26
N ILE A 757 -31.23 -30.10 64.19
CA ILE A 757 -30.26 -31.18 64.01
C ILE A 757 -29.72 -31.56 65.39
N THR A 758 -29.71 -32.86 65.68
CA THR A 758 -29.27 -33.38 66.97
C THR A 758 -28.16 -34.40 66.76
N TRP A 759 -27.01 -34.13 67.36
CA TRP A 759 -25.91 -35.08 67.51
C TRP A 759 -25.93 -35.60 68.96
N PRO A 760 -26.28 -36.87 69.24
CA PRO A 760 -26.48 -37.38 70.61
C PRO A 760 -25.17 -37.60 71.37
N LYS A 761 -24.95 -36.99 72.57
CA LYS A 761 -23.70 -37.05 73.38
C LYS A 761 -23.56 -37.97 74.60
N ASP A 762 -22.36 -38.53 74.83
CA ASP A 762 -21.91 -39.05 76.13
C ASP A 762 -21.68 -37.81 77.01
N PRO A 763 -22.44 -37.68 78.10
CA PRO A 763 -22.28 -36.55 79.01
C PRO A 763 -20.90 -36.45 79.68
N THR A 764 -20.09 -37.50 79.59
CA THR A 764 -18.77 -37.62 80.24
C THR A 764 -17.59 -37.38 79.31
N ALA A 765 -17.83 -37.12 78.01
CA ALA A 765 -16.76 -36.89 77.03
C ALA A 765 -15.98 -35.58 77.27
N LEU A 766 -14.65 -35.66 77.31
CA LEU A 766 -13.75 -34.51 77.47
C LEU A 766 -13.31 -33.93 76.12
N ALA A 767 -14.24 -33.27 75.44
CA ALA A 767 -13.98 -32.59 74.16
C ALA A 767 -14.72 -31.24 74.08
N SER A 768 -14.30 -30.39 73.17
CA SER A 768 -15.05 -29.18 72.77
C SER A 768 -15.79 -29.43 71.46
N TRP A 769 -17.01 -28.89 71.39
CA TRP A 769 -17.96 -29.14 70.31
C TRP A 769 -18.28 -27.83 69.63
N VAL A 770 -18.04 -27.74 68.33
CA VAL A 770 -18.30 -26.56 67.52
C VAL A 770 -19.16 -26.99 66.35
N VAL A 771 -20.42 -26.55 66.31
CA VAL A 771 -21.19 -26.65 65.06
C VAL A 771 -20.69 -25.54 64.16
N GLU A 772 -20.35 -25.89 62.93
CA GLU A 772 -19.91 -24.94 61.90
C GLU A 772 -20.92 -24.95 60.75
N THR A 773 -21.09 -23.81 60.10
CA THR A 773 -21.96 -23.66 58.94
C THR A 773 -21.23 -23.00 57.78
N SER A 774 -21.55 -23.39 56.55
CA SER A 774 -21.14 -22.69 55.33
C SER A 774 -22.31 -22.54 54.35
N THR A 775 -22.26 -21.54 53.48
CA THR A 775 -23.19 -21.38 52.36
C THR A 775 -22.76 -22.14 51.10
N THR A 776 -21.58 -22.76 51.11
CA THR A 776 -21.01 -23.54 50.00
C THR A 776 -20.32 -24.82 50.54
N LEU A 777 -20.21 -25.85 49.70
CA LEU A 777 -19.46 -27.08 50.00
C LEU A 777 -17.97 -26.97 49.63
N GLN A 778 -17.56 -25.90 48.94
CA GLN A 778 -16.22 -25.75 48.36
C GLN A 778 -15.14 -25.32 49.38
N ASP A 779 -15.54 -24.79 50.54
CA ASP A 779 -14.68 -24.15 51.55
C ASP A 779 -13.84 -25.13 52.43
N GLU A 780 -13.50 -26.33 51.94
CA GLU A 780 -12.78 -27.33 52.75
C GLU A 780 -11.47 -27.84 52.12
N ILE A 781 -11.14 -27.42 50.90
CA ILE A 781 -10.00 -28.00 50.17
C ILE A 781 -8.64 -27.56 50.77
N VAL A 782 -8.59 -26.51 51.62
CA VAL A 782 -7.38 -26.12 52.36
C VAL A 782 -7.64 -26.11 53.87
N PRO A 783 -6.95 -26.93 54.68
CA PRO A 783 -7.02 -26.84 56.13
C PRO A 783 -6.65 -25.43 56.64
N GLY A 784 -7.64 -24.65 57.07
CA GLY A 784 -7.45 -23.33 57.71
C GLY A 784 -7.88 -22.10 56.91
N ASP A 785 -8.60 -22.24 55.79
CA ASP A 785 -9.04 -21.11 54.94
C ASP A 785 -10.21 -20.26 55.50
N GLY A 786 -10.92 -20.74 56.52
CA GLY A 786 -11.92 -19.96 57.26
C GLY A 786 -13.30 -19.85 56.61
N GLY A 787 -13.66 -20.70 55.64
CA GLY A 787 -15.01 -20.67 55.04
C GLY A 787 -16.10 -21.36 55.88
N TRP A 788 -15.74 -22.27 56.78
CA TRP A 788 -16.65 -22.80 57.81
C TRP A 788 -16.64 -21.91 59.05
N ALA A 789 -17.79 -21.29 59.37
CA ALA A 789 -17.92 -20.39 60.51
C ALA A 789 -18.65 -21.08 61.68
N PRO A 790 -18.21 -20.88 62.95
CA PRO A 790 -18.95 -21.35 64.11
C PRO A 790 -20.38 -20.82 64.13
N ALA A 791 -21.34 -21.73 64.29
CA ALA A 791 -22.74 -21.40 64.34
C ALA A 791 -23.09 -20.72 65.67
N ALA A 792 -23.90 -19.66 65.62
CA ALA A 792 -24.49 -19.08 66.82
C ALA A 792 -25.74 -19.88 67.25
N GLY A 793 -26.01 -19.97 68.56
CA GLY A 793 -27.22 -20.63 69.07
C GLY A 793 -27.15 -22.16 69.15
N VAL A 794 -25.94 -22.73 69.18
CA VAL A 794 -25.71 -24.15 69.48
C VAL A 794 -26.03 -24.42 70.95
N ILE A 795 -26.78 -25.49 71.22
CA ILE A 795 -27.17 -25.90 72.57
C ILE A 795 -26.47 -27.23 72.91
N ASP A 796 -25.75 -27.25 74.02
CA ASP A 796 -25.26 -28.50 74.65
C ASP A 796 -26.23 -28.88 75.79
N ASN A 797 -27.02 -29.94 75.59
CA ASN A 797 -28.00 -30.43 76.56
C ASN A 797 -27.42 -31.47 77.54
N GLY A 798 -26.10 -31.59 77.61
CA GLY A 798 -25.40 -32.60 78.41
C GLY A 798 -25.32 -33.94 77.67
N GLY A 799 -26.43 -34.43 77.12
CA GLY A 799 -26.51 -35.69 76.36
C GLY A 799 -26.71 -35.52 74.85
N SER A 800 -26.59 -34.31 74.31
CA SER A 800 -26.61 -34.01 72.86
C SER A 800 -26.04 -32.63 72.58
N ILE A 801 -25.55 -32.44 71.37
CA ILE A 801 -25.35 -31.14 70.74
C ILE A 801 -26.51 -30.91 69.78
N GLU A 802 -27.19 -29.78 69.91
CA GLU A 802 -28.34 -29.42 69.11
C GLU A 802 -28.13 -28.09 68.41
N PHE A 803 -28.54 -28.03 67.15
CA PHE A 803 -28.50 -26.82 66.35
C PHE A 803 -29.78 -26.67 65.55
N THR A 804 -30.44 -25.52 65.68
CA THR A 804 -31.61 -25.16 64.89
C THR A 804 -31.16 -24.14 63.84
N PRO A 805 -31.08 -24.52 62.56
CA PRO A 805 -30.67 -23.58 61.52
C PRO A 805 -31.64 -22.41 61.44
N PRO A 806 -31.17 -21.20 61.13
CA PRO A 806 -32.05 -20.05 60.95
C PRO A 806 -33.03 -20.32 59.81
N ALA A 807 -34.27 -19.83 59.93
CA ALA A 807 -35.33 -20.01 58.93
C ALA A 807 -35.09 -19.24 57.61
N SER A 808 -33.84 -18.95 57.26
CA SER A 808 -33.47 -18.21 56.05
C SER A 808 -33.73 -19.04 54.79
N GLY A 809 -34.03 -18.36 53.68
CA GLY A 809 -34.16 -19.01 52.36
C GLY A 809 -32.83 -19.43 51.72
N THR A 810 -31.70 -19.20 52.39
CA THR A 810 -30.36 -19.53 51.88
C THR A 810 -30.02 -20.99 52.19
N ARG A 811 -29.47 -21.71 51.20
CA ARG A 811 -28.94 -23.07 51.42
C ARG A 811 -27.76 -23.00 52.38
N LEU A 812 -27.78 -23.83 53.42
CA LEU A 812 -26.77 -23.85 54.48
C LEU A 812 -26.29 -25.28 54.68
N PHE A 813 -24.98 -25.48 54.58
CA PHE A 813 -24.27 -26.70 54.93
C PHE A 813 -23.85 -26.63 56.39
N ILE A 814 -23.96 -27.74 57.11
CA ILE A 814 -23.83 -27.77 58.58
C ILE A 814 -23.04 -29.01 58.96
N ARG A 815 -22.05 -28.84 59.84
CA ARG A 815 -21.27 -29.95 60.41
C ARG A 815 -21.02 -29.75 61.90
N LEU A 816 -20.68 -30.85 62.59
CA LEU A 816 -20.18 -30.81 63.96
C LEU A 816 -18.67 -31.10 63.95
N ARG A 817 -17.88 -30.12 64.34
CA ARG A 817 -16.44 -30.27 64.59
C ARG A 817 -16.20 -30.57 66.07
N VAL A 818 -15.37 -31.57 66.33
CA VAL A 818 -15.00 -31.96 67.69
C VAL A 818 -13.50 -31.75 67.87
N ASN A 819 -13.13 -30.94 68.86
CA ASN A 819 -11.72 -30.81 69.25
C ASN A 819 -11.52 -31.51 70.58
N VAL A 820 -10.77 -32.61 70.56
CA VAL A 820 -10.37 -33.35 71.75
C VAL A 820 -9.12 -32.70 72.33
N ALA A 821 -9.08 -32.50 73.65
CA ALA A 821 -7.82 -32.12 74.29
C ALA A 821 -6.88 -33.34 74.29
N PRO A 822 -5.60 -33.19 73.91
CA PRO A 822 -4.66 -34.31 73.80
C PRO A 822 -4.45 -35.08 75.12
#